data_AF-A0A0Q0HF33-F1
#
_entry.id   AF-A0A0Q0HF33-F1
#
_cell.length_a   1.000
_cell.length_b   1.000
_cell.length_c   1.000
_cell.angle_alpha   90.00
_cell.angle_beta   90.00
_cell.angle_gamma   90.00
#
_symmetry.space_group_name_H-M   'P 1'
#
loop_
_entity.id
_entity.type
_entity.pdbx_description
1 polymer ?
#
loop_
_entity_poly.entity_id
_entity_poly.type
_entity_poly.pdbx_seq_one_letter_code
_entity_poly.pdbx_strand_id
1 'polypeptide(L)'
;MDAHQLALLARQPSAAVAERTRFLGIPKRLLALLLANVMFWQPIWAQADGIAVSGTTNTSVGQAGNGVPVINIAAPNAAGLSHNQYQQYNVDSKGVILNNATNAIQATQLGGNILGNNQLGGRAASTILNEVTGANASQLNGYTEVAGQAARVIIANPYGVTCSGCGFINTPRVTLSTGKPVLDANGKLDHFAVDGGSVTIDGKGLDASAVDQFDLITRSAKINADIYAKQLNIVTGANDVNADTLATTQRAANAADKPQLAIDSSALGGMYANAIKLVGTEQGVGVKTAGNMAASAGDIQIDANGHLNMAQASAQGALNVNAPSVEMTGKTYASSVNVRTDGELVNQQSLAARERVEINAGKVTNAGTIASGIEADNSRNATGDVTINAPVVANTGSIEASRALTINAAQTLNNQSVVQGGAVSLTSGQIINQGLAARLVGEQSLFISTPAIVNLSGVIRFATGQAASLQLDSLDNREGLIQATGGSLAISAGALDNSAGQIDAGSLTVASTTLNNRSGLLSARTGDARVTARNTLDNTGGTVQAQNLLSVTGGNVLNQSGSLLGTSINVTAPGAQIDNRSGLIQASGGSLTISADALDNSAGQIDGNSLTVASTSLNNRSGLLSARAGDARVTATGILDNTGGTVQAQNLLSITGGNVLNQTGRLLAVTGNLDLNATGLDNRSGSVLGVGVKVSAPGAQIDNRGGKIVGDRIDLNAAGLDNREQGLLAAGTQGMALSFAPTASQAQLLNSGGQIQSDGGLLLSGAWLDNSAGTLLGQNVLIDAPRLINDNNGAVVSNGGDVTLKVSNLLSNMTGIIDAGSSLVTISGSSDLNNQGGSIRGKQLSLQGVMPLFGYGSRMKSGAYMPTSHHMNLATWHTINAVYSQKSQLALGSMRYDIEDTGGIDRLFKLIEQRAGHWLAMEVEETKIQLTHTENRHLPMDRVEAGLSVDLSRVMFEAAIDAQLERVRNSVTTLLNDAGVNVEQVNTVFFTGGSSGIPALRNSVSAMLPNARHVEGNIFGSIGSGLAIEAKKRYG
;
A
#
# COMPACT_ATOMS: atom_id res chain seq x y z
N MET A 1 21.17 29.55 0.55
CA MET A 1 21.14 30.95 1.04
C MET A 1 21.51 30.92 2.50
N ASP A 2 22.54 31.69 2.84
CA ASP A 2 23.48 31.43 3.92
C ASP A 2 22.99 31.99 5.26
N ALA A 3 22.97 31.15 6.30
CA ALA A 3 22.62 31.53 7.68
C ALA A 3 23.78 32.22 8.43
N HIS A 4 24.69 32.86 7.69
CA HIS A 4 25.90 33.49 8.21
C HIS A 4 25.94 35.02 8.09
N GLN A 5 24.91 35.68 7.55
CA GLN A 5 24.88 37.14 7.39
C GLN A 5 24.17 37.93 8.50
N LEU A 6 23.44 37.29 9.41
CA LEU A 6 22.77 37.99 10.53
C LEU A 6 23.62 38.07 11.82
N ALA A 7 24.77 37.39 11.88
CA ALA A 7 25.67 37.44 13.03
C ALA A 7 26.66 38.63 13.00
N LEU A 8 26.80 39.33 11.87
CA LEU A 8 27.78 40.41 11.71
C LEU A 8 27.23 41.81 12.08
N LEU A 9 25.90 41.97 12.22
CA LEU A 9 25.27 43.24 12.63
C LEU A 9 25.10 43.38 14.15
N ALA A 10 25.43 42.36 14.95
CA ALA A 10 25.34 42.39 16.41
C ALA A 10 26.67 42.66 17.12
N ARG A 11 27.75 43.02 16.41
CA ARG A 11 29.09 43.25 16.98
C ARG A 11 29.75 44.59 16.60
N GLN A 12 28.98 45.59 16.21
CA GLN A 12 29.50 46.97 16.17
C GLN A 12 29.33 47.61 17.55
N PRO A 13 30.39 48.16 18.16
CA PRO A 13 30.25 48.95 19.37
C PRO A 13 29.43 50.19 19.02
N SER A 14 28.23 50.29 19.61
CA SER A 14 27.43 51.51 19.60
C SER A 14 28.34 52.67 20.00
N ALA A 15 28.38 53.72 19.17
CA ALA A 15 29.13 54.93 19.45
C ALA A 15 28.89 55.36 20.91
N ALA A 16 29.98 55.55 21.66
CA ALA A 16 29.91 56.01 23.04
C ALA A 16 29.07 57.29 23.10
N VAL A 17 27.86 57.19 23.65
CA VAL A 17 26.98 58.32 23.88
C VAL A 17 27.69 59.20 24.91
N ALA A 18 28.27 60.30 24.47
CA ALA A 18 28.86 61.27 25.37
C ALA A 18 27.78 61.74 26.36
N GLU A 19 27.95 61.40 27.64
CA GLU A 19 27.07 61.88 28.69
C GLU A 19 27.16 63.42 28.77
N ARG A 20 26.20 64.11 28.16
CA ARG A 20 25.97 65.52 28.50
C ARG A 20 25.44 65.55 29.93
N THR A 21 26.30 65.90 30.88
CA THR A 21 25.95 66.07 32.30
C THR A 21 25.06 67.29 32.55
N ARG A 22 24.80 68.11 31.51
CA ARG A 22 23.97 69.31 31.55
C ARG A 22 23.01 69.37 30.35
N PHE A 23 21.76 69.78 30.61
CA PHE A 23 20.76 70.13 29.59
C PHE A 23 20.39 71.61 29.78
N LEU A 24 20.59 72.46 28.76
CA LEU A 24 20.36 73.91 28.84
C LEU A 24 21.05 74.60 30.05
N GLY A 25 22.30 74.23 30.36
CA GLY A 25 23.07 74.82 31.47
C GLY A 25 22.79 74.25 32.86
N ILE A 26 21.77 73.39 33.02
CA ILE A 26 21.38 72.80 34.31
C ILE A 26 21.95 71.37 34.45
N PRO A 27 22.62 71.02 35.56
CA PRO A 27 23.09 69.65 35.81
C PRO A 27 21.94 68.64 35.80
N LYS A 28 22.09 67.49 35.11
CA LYS A 28 21.05 66.43 35.05
C LYS A 28 20.58 65.97 36.42
N ARG A 29 21.48 65.92 37.42
CA ARG A 29 21.12 65.60 38.80
C ARG A 29 20.24 66.67 39.44
N LEU A 30 20.49 67.95 39.17
CA LEU A 30 19.66 69.05 39.64
C LEU A 30 18.32 69.10 38.91
N LEU A 31 18.29 68.82 37.60
CA LEU A 31 17.07 68.71 36.81
C LEU A 31 16.22 67.51 37.28
N ALA A 32 16.85 66.37 37.57
CA ALA A 32 16.19 65.20 38.15
C ALA A 32 15.71 65.45 39.58
N LEU A 33 16.45 66.23 40.39
CA LEU A 33 16.03 66.60 41.74
C LEU A 33 14.90 67.65 41.72
N LEU A 34 14.92 68.59 40.76
CA LEU A 34 13.85 69.56 40.51
C LEU A 34 12.61 68.86 39.99
N LEU A 35 12.74 67.96 39.02
CA LEU A 35 11.63 67.13 38.52
C LEU A 35 11.12 66.19 39.62
N ALA A 36 12.01 65.59 40.43
CA ALA A 36 11.60 64.78 41.57
C ALA A 36 10.90 65.64 42.63
N ASN A 37 11.34 66.87 42.92
CA ASN A 37 10.65 67.76 43.86
C ASN A 37 9.35 68.32 43.29
N VAL A 38 9.28 68.67 42.00
CA VAL A 38 8.04 69.08 41.33
C VAL A 38 7.06 67.91 41.25
N MET A 39 7.53 66.67 41.03
CA MET A 39 6.67 65.48 41.09
C MET A 39 6.33 65.04 42.52
N PHE A 40 7.22 65.24 43.51
CA PHE A 40 6.94 64.91 44.93
C PHE A 40 6.02 65.93 45.60
N TRP A 41 6.05 67.20 45.19
CA TRP A 41 5.27 68.28 45.82
C TRP A 41 4.01 68.66 45.04
N GLN A 42 3.74 68.08 43.86
CA GLN A 42 2.50 68.30 43.10
C GLN A 42 1.33 67.33 43.35
N PRO A 43 1.26 66.60 44.48
CA PRO A 43 -0.04 66.13 44.94
C PRO A 43 -0.26 66.36 46.45
N ILE A 44 -0.38 67.61 46.91
CA ILE A 44 -0.94 67.89 48.27
C ILE A 44 -2.06 68.97 48.25
N TRP A 45 -2.47 69.49 47.10
CA TRP A 45 -3.51 70.53 47.05
C TRP A 45 -4.63 70.14 46.08
N ALA A 46 -5.36 69.10 46.47
CA ALA A 46 -6.73 68.86 46.03
C ALA A 46 -7.54 68.47 47.27
N GLN A 47 -7.86 69.46 48.12
CA GLN A 47 -9.01 69.31 49.00
C GLN A 47 -10.24 69.24 48.10
N ALA A 48 -10.96 68.12 48.14
CA ALA A 48 -12.29 68.04 47.57
C ALA A 48 -13.20 68.94 48.41
N ASP A 49 -13.39 70.19 47.98
CA ASP A 49 -14.50 71.01 48.47
C ASP A 49 -15.80 70.24 48.26
N GLY A 50 -16.66 70.15 49.27
CA GLY A 50 -17.82 69.24 49.32
C GLY A 50 -18.90 69.46 48.25
N ILE A 51 -20.11 69.82 48.66
CA ILE A 51 -21.25 70.02 47.74
C ILE A 51 -21.59 71.51 47.70
N ALA A 52 -21.51 72.12 46.51
CA ALA A 52 -21.80 73.53 46.29
C ALA A 52 -22.82 73.70 45.16
N VAL A 53 -24.02 74.19 45.49
CA VAL A 53 -25.09 74.48 44.51
C VAL A 53 -24.76 75.72 43.69
N SER A 54 -25.21 75.76 42.43
CA SER A 54 -24.96 76.87 41.50
C SER A 54 -25.86 78.10 41.71
N GLY A 55 -26.99 77.93 42.41
CA GLY A 55 -27.98 78.97 42.65
C GLY A 55 -28.98 79.20 41.50
N THR A 56 -28.87 78.46 40.39
CA THR A 56 -29.79 78.55 39.25
C THR A 56 -31.05 77.68 39.42
N THR A 57 -30.97 76.64 40.24
CA THR A 57 -32.09 75.78 40.63
C THR A 57 -32.46 76.04 42.09
N ASN A 58 -33.73 75.85 42.45
CA ASN A 58 -34.17 75.92 43.84
C ASN A 58 -33.75 74.66 44.60
N THR A 59 -32.44 74.42 44.69
CA THR A 59 -31.81 73.28 45.38
C THR A 59 -31.07 73.83 46.59
N SER A 60 -31.17 73.19 47.76
CA SER A 60 -30.40 73.59 48.94
C SER A 60 -29.71 72.42 49.63
N VAL A 61 -28.60 72.72 50.30
CA VAL A 61 -27.80 71.72 51.02
C VAL A 61 -27.88 72.04 52.52
N GLY A 62 -28.33 71.07 53.30
CA GLY A 62 -28.27 71.05 54.76
C GLY A 62 -27.46 69.86 55.27
N GLN A 63 -27.64 69.51 56.53
CA GLN A 63 -27.02 68.33 57.15
C GLN A 63 -28.03 67.61 58.04
N ALA A 64 -27.92 66.28 58.09
CA ALA A 64 -28.63 65.45 59.04
C ALA A 64 -28.02 65.59 60.45
N GLY A 65 -28.71 65.09 61.47
CA GLY A 65 -28.27 65.19 62.87
C GLY A 65 -26.92 64.52 63.16
N ASN A 66 -26.47 63.59 62.31
CA ASN A 66 -25.18 62.92 62.39
C ASN A 66 -24.10 63.51 61.45
N GLY A 67 -24.39 64.62 60.78
CA GLY A 67 -23.44 65.35 59.91
C GLY A 67 -23.33 64.83 58.48
N VAL A 68 -24.20 63.91 58.03
CA VAL A 68 -24.33 63.55 56.60
C VAL A 68 -24.99 64.71 55.84
N PRO A 69 -24.43 65.19 54.72
CA PRO A 69 -25.07 66.20 53.88
C PRO A 69 -26.45 65.77 53.37
N VAL A 70 -27.44 66.66 53.46
CA VAL A 70 -28.82 66.44 52.97
C VAL A 70 -29.11 67.49 51.90
N ILE A 71 -29.29 67.04 50.65
CA ILE A 71 -29.69 67.87 49.53
C ILE A 71 -31.21 67.89 49.44
N ASN A 72 -31.82 69.02 49.76
CA ASN A 72 -33.20 69.28 49.38
C ASN A 72 -33.23 69.59 47.88
N ILE A 73 -33.70 68.61 47.12
CA ILE A 73 -33.79 68.69 45.66
C ILE A 73 -34.88 69.66 45.24
N ALA A 74 -34.72 70.27 44.07
CA ALA A 74 -35.70 71.16 43.48
C ALA A 74 -37.03 70.44 43.17
N ALA A 75 -38.13 71.19 43.13
CA ALA A 75 -39.44 70.66 42.75
C ALA A 75 -39.39 69.95 41.38
N PRO A 76 -40.00 68.76 41.23
CA PRO A 76 -40.04 68.09 39.94
C PRO A 76 -40.92 68.84 38.94
N ASN A 77 -40.53 68.84 37.68
CA ASN A 77 -41.34 69.39 36.59
C ASN A 77 -42.54 68.50 36.23
N ALA A 78 -43.30 68.87 35.19
CA ALA A 78 -44.45 68.09 34.74
C ALA A 78 -44.10 66.62 34.41
N ALA A 79 -42.92 66.38 33.82
CA ALA A 79 -42.39 65.06 33.50
C ALA A 79 -41.84 64.27 34.72
N GLY A 80 -41.85 64.86 35.92
CA GLY A 80 -41.36 64.22 37.14
C GLY A 80 -39.84 64.34 37.35
N LEU A 81 -39.15 65.14 36.54
CA LEU A 81 -37.71 65.41 36.64
C LEU A 81 -37.45 66.54 37.63
N SER A 82 -36.69 66.26 38.69
CA SER A 82 -36.04 67.28 39.53
C SER A 82 -34.64 67.56 38.97
N HIS A 83 -34.41 68.77 38.49
CA HIS A 83 -33.12 69.20 37.92
C HIS A 83 -32.39 70.09 38.93
N ASN A 84 -31.20 69.65 39.34
CA ASN A 84 -30.38 70.26 40.36
C ASN A 84 -29.01 70.57 39.78
N GLN A 85 -28.56 71.83 39.88
CA GLN A 85 -27.30 72.29 39.27
C GLN A 85 -26.28 72.70 40.33
N TYR A 86 -25.04 72.25 40.17
CA TYR A 86 -23.95 72.40 41.15
C TYR A 86 -22.70 73.03 40.53
N GLN A 87 -21.97 73.83 41.31
CA GLN A 87 -20.59 74.21 40.99
C GLN A 87 -19.62 73.08 41.32
N GLN A 88 -19.88 72.34 42.41
CA GLN A 88 -19.13 71.17 42.84
C GLN A 88 -20.09 70.14 43.42
N TYR A 89 -19.91 68.87 43.05
CA TYR A 89 -20.67 67.76 43.59
C TYR A 89 -19.70 66.64 43.95
N ASN A 90 -19.22 66.68 45.20
CA ASN A 90 -18.32 65.66 45.76
C ASN A 90 -19.00 65.00 46.96
N VAL A 91 -18.91 63.67 47.02
CA VAL A 91 -19.45 62.85 48.11
C VAL A 91 -18.28 62.28 48.89
N ASP A 92 -18.18 62.61 50.17
CA ASP A 92 -17.15 62.04 51.05
C ASP A 92 -17.54 60.63 51.53
N SER A 93 -16.73 60.04 52.41
CA SER A 93 -16.98 58.70 52.92
C SER A 93 -18.22 58.56 53.81
N LYS A 94 -18.82 59.66 54.28
CA LYS A 94 -20.07 59.64 55.05
C LYS A 94 -21.31 59.51 54.15
N GLY A 95 -21.16 59.79 52.86
CA GLY A 95 -22.25 59.74 51.89
C GLY A 95 -23.05 61.04 51.78
N VAL A 96 -24.15 61.00 51.03
CA VAL A 96 -25.07 62.12 50.81
C VAL A 96 -26.51 61.62 50.71
N ILE A 97 -27.45 62.42 51.19
CA ILE A 97 -28.88 62.13 51.08
C ILE A 97 -29.55 63.10 50.11
N LEU A 98 -30.19 62.59 49.07
CA LEU A 98 -31.10 63.31 48.17
C LEU A 98 -32.52 63.26 48.77
N ASN A 99 -32.99 64.38 49.31
CA ASN A 99 -34.25 64.45 50.03
C ASN A 99 -35.46 64.55 49.08
N ASN A 100 -36.01 63.39 48.70
CA ASN A 100 -37.21 63.25 47.87
C ASN A 100 -38.48 62.97 48.73
N ALA A 101 -38.44 63.32 50.02
CA ALA A 101 -39.51 63.00 50.96
C ALA A 101 -40.58 64.10 51.02
N THR A 102 -41.84 63.70 50.85
CA THR A 102 -43.01 64.58 50.96
C THR A 102 -43.64 64.60 52.36
N ASN A 103 -43.29 63.62 53.19
CA ASN A 103 -43.71 63.54 54.60
C ASN A 103 -42.88 64.49 55.47
N ALA A 104 -43.46 64.99 56.57
CA ALA A 104 -42.79 65.96 57.46
C ALA A 104 -41.48 65.43 58.09
N ILE A 105 -41.41 64.13 58.39
CA ILE A 105 -40.22 63.44 58.91
C ILE A 105 -40.00 62.17 58.07
N GLN A 106 -38.76 61.91 57.66
CA GLN A 106 -38.38 60.74 56.87
C GLN A 106 -37.18 60.04 57.52
N ALA A 107 -37.29 58.73 57.70
CA ALA A 107 -36.15 57.90 58.11
C ALA A 107 -35.25 57.62 56.90
N THR A 108 -33.94 57.69 57.12
CA THR A 108 -32.87 57.42 56.15
C THR A 108 -31.84 56.49 56.76
N GLN A 109 -31.14 55.72 55.93
CA GLN A 109 -30.11 54.78 56.33
C GLN A 109 -28.80 55.50 56.71
N LEU A 110 -28.43 56.55 55.96
CA LEU A 110 -27.20 57.29 56.19
C LEU A 110 -27.33 58.34 57.31
N GLY A 111 -28.48 59.02 57.41
CA GLY A 111 -28.64 60.24 58.22
C GLY A 111 -29.56 60.11 59.45
N GLY A 112 -30.22 58.97 59.62
CA GLY A 112 -31.31 58.83 60.59
C GLY A 112 -32.57 59.59 60.16
N ASN A 113 -33.30 60.20 61.10
CA ASN A 113 -34.51 60.96 60.78
C ASN A 113 -34.15 62.37 60.27
N ILE A 114 -34.59 62.70 59.06
CA ILE A 114 -34.47 64.04 58.46
C ILE A 114 -35.85 64.69 58.32
N LEU A 115 -35.88 66.02 58.18
CA LEU A 115 -37.10 66.74 57.84
C LEU A 115 -37.45 66.54 56.37
N GLY A 116 -38.75 66.51 56.05
CA GLY A 116 -39.25 66.47 54.69
C GLY A 116 -38.81 67.65 53.84
N ASN A 117 -38.75 67.44 52.51
CA ASN A 117 -38.36 68.49 51.60
C ASN A 117 -39.57 69.36 51.21
N ASN A 118 -39.71 70.50 51.90
CA ASN A 118 -40.78 71.47 51.63
C ASN A 118 -40.74 72.06 50.20
N GLN A 119 -39.63 71.92 49.48
CA GLN A 119 -39.50 72.41 48.10
C GLN A 119 -40.31 71.57 47.11
N LEU A 120 -40.71 70.35 47.45
CA LEU A 120 -41.42 69.41 46.56
C LEU A 120 -42.90 69.74 46.36
N GLY A 121 -43.51 70.58 47.19
CA GLY A 121 -44.94 70.90 47.10
C GLY A 121 -45.87 69.68 47.20
N GLY A 122 -45.42 68.61 47.88
CA GLY A 122 -46.18 67.36 48.05
C GLY A 122 -46.03 66.32 46.93
N ARG A 123 -45.27 66.60 45.86
CA ARG A 123 -45.00 65.65 44.77
C ARG A 123 -43.52 65.25 44.75
N ALA A 124 -43.24 63.97 44.98
CA ALA A 124 -41.89 63.44 44.83
C ALA A 124 -41.45 63.36 43.36
N ALA A 125 -40.15 63.52 43.12
CA ALA A 125 -39.54 63.33 41.82
C ALA A 125 -39.45 61.84 41.46
N SER A 126 -39.63 61.51 40.17
CA SER A 126 -39.34 60.17 39.64
C SER A 126 -37.92 60.06 39.12
N THR A 127 -37.31 61.18 38.72
CA THR A 127 -35.92 61.29 38.29
C THR A 127 -35.27 62.51 38.95
N ILE A 128 -34.08 62.32 39.49
CA ILE A 128 -33.25 63.35 40.13
C ILE A 128 -31.98 63.50 39.29
N LEU A 129 -31.88 64.61 38.57
CA LEU A 129 -30.70 64.97 37.78
C LEU A 129 -29.83 65.92 38.60
N ASN A 130 -28.61 65.48 38.88
CA ASN A 130 -27.55 66.28 39.48
C ASN A 130 -26.52 66.64 38.40
N GLU A 131 -26.61 67.87 37.90
CA GLU A 131 -25.73 68.37 36.84
C GLU A 131 -24.66 69.29 37.44
N VAL A 132 -23.38 69.02 37.16
CA VAL A 132 -22.27 69.89 37.55
C VAL A 132 -21.95 70.83 36.40
N THR A 133 -22.03 72.14 36.64
CA THR A 133 -21.71 73.19 35.66
C THR A 133 -20.34 73.83 35.91
N GLY A 134 -19.72 73.59 37.08
CA GLY A 134 -18.37 74.04 37.41
C GLY A 134 -17.27 73.18 36.79
N ALA A 135 -16.03 73.71 36.75
CA ALA A 135 -14.92 73.18 35.95
C ALA A 135 -14.17 71.97 36.54
N ASN A 136 -14.66 71.38 37.64
CA ASN A 136 -13.95 70.33 38.39
C ASN A 136 -14.66 68.98 38.26
N ALA A 137 -13.88 67.90 38.17
CA ALA A 137 -14.41 66.54 38.22
C ALA A 137 -15.02 66.22 39.59
N SER A 138 -16.02 65.33 39.60
CA SER A 138 -16.67 64.86 40.82
C SER A 138 -15.91 63.70 41.44
N GLN A 139 -15.76 63.70 42.76
CA GLN A 139 -15.24 62.59 43.57
C GLN A 139 -16.35 61.99 44.42
N LEU A 140 -16.62 60.70 44.25
CA LEU A 140 -17.67 59.96 44.94
C LEU A 140 -17.04 58.87 45.80
N ASN A 141 -16.93 59.11 47.11
CA ASN A 141 -16.22 58.24 48.06
C ASN A 141 -17.14 57.57 49.09
N GLY A 142 -18.47 57.71 48.94
CA GLY A 142 -19.47 57.14 49.84
C GLY A 142 -20.85 56.99 49.19
N TYR A 143 -21.84 56.52 49.95
CA TYR A 143 -23.16 56.19 49.43
C TYR A 143 -24.02 57.43 49.14
N THR A 144 -24.83 57.37 48.08
CA THR A 144 -25.89 58.32 47.77
C THR A 144 -27.24 57.67 48.06
N GLU A 145 -28.01 58.23 48.99
CA GLU A 145 -29.33 57.73 49.38
C GLU A 145 -30.44 58.65 48.88
N VAL A 146 -31.52 58.08 48.32
CA VAL A 146 -32.76 58.82 48.07
C VAL A 146 -33.69 58.66 49.26
N ALA A 147 -33.98 59.74 49.99
CA ALA A 147 -34.94 59.71 51.09
C ALA A 147 -36.38 59.83 50.58
N GLY A 148 -37.30 59.01 51.10
CA GLY A 148 -38.71 59.03 50.69
C GLY A 148 -38.99 58.11 49.50
N GLN A 149 -39.75 58.59 48.51
CA GLN A 149 -40.09 57.79 47.33
C GLN A 149 -38.83 57.55 46.48
N ALA A 150 -38.61 56.29 46.09
CA ALA A 150 -37.50 55.89 45.23
C ALA A 150 -37.54 56.63 43.89
N ALA A 151 -36.38 57.07 43.41
CA ALA A 151 -36.25 57.82 42.16
C ALA A 151 -34.97 57.42 41.41
N ARG A 152 -34.97 57.57 40.08
CA ARG A 152 -33.75 57.45 39.26
C ARG A 152 -32.77 58.56 39.64
N VAL A 153 -31.50 58.21 39.88
CA VAL A 153 -30.45 59.19 40.20
C VAL A 153 -29.49 59.33 39.03
N ILE A 154 -29.21 60.57 38.63
CA ILE A 154 -28.27 60.87 37.56
C ILE A 154 -27.23 61.86 38.11
N ILE A 155 -25.96 61.57 37.91
CA ILE A 155 -24.85 62.48 38.22
C ILE A 155 -24.13 62.74 36.90
N ALA A 156 -24.28 63.96 36.37
CA ALA A 156 -23.72 64.36 35.08
C ALA A 156 -22.65 65.44 35.29
N ASN A 157 -21.40 65.12 35.00
CA ASN A 157 -20.26 66.05 35.09
C ASN A 157 -19.32 65.88 33.89
N PRO A 158 -19.34 66.81 32.91
CA PRO A 158 -18.48 66.76 31.73
C PRO A 158 -16.97 66.74 31.99
N TYR A 159 -16.53 67.20 33.16
CA TYR A 159 -15.11 67.22 33.54
C TYR A 159 -14.62 65.88 34.10
N GLY A 160 -15.52 64.93 34.34
CA GLY A 160 -15.19 63.58 34.81
C GLY A 160 -15.82 63.24 36.16
N VAL A 161 -15.84 61.94 36.44
CA VAL A 161 -16.35 61.37 37.70
C VAL A 161 -15.37 60.31 38.18
N THR A 162 -14.96 60.38 39.44
CA THR A 162 -14.17 59.33 40.10
C THR A 162 -15.00 58.73 41.22
N CYS A 163 -15.09 57.40 41.27
CA CYS A 163 -15.75 56.66 42.33
C CYS A 163 -14.73 55.78 43.06
N SER A 164 -14.67 55.89 44.38
CA SER A 164 -13.86 55.02 45.24
C SER A 164 -14.63 54.66 46.51
N GLY A 165 -15.48 53.65 46.43
CA GLY A 165 -16.41 53.24 47.47
C GLY A 165 -17.76 53.95 47.39
N CYS A 166 -18.13 54.45 46.21
CA CYS A 166 -19.47 54.98 46.00
C CYS A 166 -20.50 53.84 45.94
N GLY A 167 -21.69 54.11 46.45
CA GLY A 167 -22.81 53.19 46.35
C GLY A 167 -24.15 53.91 46.39
N PHE A 168 -25.25 53.18 46.21
CA PHE A 168 -26.56 53.81 46.04
C PHE A 168 -27.65 53.09 46.81
N ILE A 169 -28.51 53.87 47.48
CA ILE A 169 -29.58 53.37 48.34
C ILE A 169 -30.92 53.95 47.86
N ASN A 170 -31.95 53.08 47.82
CA ASN A 170 -33.33 53.45 47.47
C ASN A 170 -33.47 54.09 46.08
N THR A 171 -32.73 53.59 45.09
CA THR A 171 -32.82 54.05 43.71
C THR A 171 -32.87 52.86 42.74
N PRO A 172 -33.88 52.77 41.86
CA PRO A 172 -34.00 51.65 40.92
C PRO A 172 -33.02 51.78 39.75
N ARG A 173 -32.58 53.00 39.41
CA ARG A 173 -31.67 53.24 38.29
C ARG A 173 -30.72 54.38 38.59
N VAL A 174 -29.45 54.16 38.30
CA VAL A 174 -28.39 55.17 38.47
C VAL A 174 -27.69 55.39 37.15
N THR A 175 -27.39 56.64 36.82
CA THR A 175 -26.56 57.00 35.67
C THR A 175 -25.41 57.91 36.11
N LEU A 176 -24.16 57.46 35.95
CA LEU A 176 -23.00 58.33 36.00
C LEU A 176 -22.65 58.75 34.58
N SER A 177 -22.60 60.05 34.33
CA SER A 177 -22.37 60.58 32.98
C SER A 177 -21.32 61.67 32.94
N THR A 178 -20.48 61.67 31.89
CA THR A 178 -19.72 62.88 31.47
C THR A 178 -20.40 63.58 30.30
N GLY A 179 -21.53 63.07 29.83
CA GLY A 179 -22.34 63.77 28.84
C GLY A 179 -23.14 64.89 29.47
N LYS A 180 -23.26 66.00 28.75
CA LYS A 180 -24.17 67.08 29.12
C LYS A 180 -25.62 66.58 28.95
N PRO A 181 -26.48 66.68 29.97
CA PRO A 181 -27.89 66.28 29.84
C PRO A 181 -28.63 67.25 28.90
N VAL A 182 -29.40 66.70 27.97
CA VAL A 182 -30.25 67.48 27.04
C VAL A 182 -31.71 67.12 27.28
N LEU A 183 -32.54 68.14 27.48
CA LEU A 183 -33.98 67.98 27.73
C LEU A 183 -34.77 68.17 26.43
N ASP A 184 -35.89 67.46 26.29
CA ASP A 184 -36.85 67.65 25.20
C ASP A 184 -37.70 68.92 25.39
N ALA A 185 -38.58 69.20 24.42
CA ALA A 185 -39.48 70.35 24.46
C ALA A 185 -40.48 70.34 25.65
N ASN A 186 -40.70 69.19 26.29
CA ASN A 186 -41.57 69.02 27.45
C ASN A 186 -40.80 69.03 28.78
N GLY A 187 -39.48 69.24 28.74
CA GLY A 187 -38.60 69.24 29.91
C GLY A 187 -38.25 67.84 30.43
N LYS A 188 -38.53 66.77 29.69
CA LYS A 188 -38.07 65.41 30.02
C LYS A 188 -36.61 65.27 29.57
N LEU A 189 -35.81 64.48 30.28
CA LEU A 189 -34.47 64.12 29.82
C LEU A 189 -34.54 63.24 28.56
N ASP A 190 -33.92 63.70 27.48
CA ASP A 190 -33.94 63.02 26.17
C ASP A 190 -32.67 62.19 25.95
N HIS A 191 -31.50 62.84 25.99
CA HIS A 191 -30.19 62.20 25.78
C HIS A 191 -29.07 62.87 26.58
N PHE A 192 -27.91 62.22 26.60
CA PHE A 192 -26.65 62.76 27.08
C PHE A 192 -25.73 63.03 25.89
N ALA A 193 -25.32 64.29 25.73
CA ALA A 193 -24.35 64.70 24.71
C ALA A 193 -22.93 64.53 25.27
N VAL A 194 -22.25 63.46 24.88
CA VAL A 194 -20.91 63.09 25.36
C VAL A 194 -19.85 63.62 24.39
N ASP A 195 -19.16 64.70 24.79
CA ASP A 195 -18.05 65.28 24.00
C ASP A 195 -16.67 64.96 24.61
N GLY A 196 -16.60 64.63 25.90
CA GLY A 196 -15.35 64.53 26.68
C GLY A 196 -15.50 63.85 28.03
N GLY A 197 -14.43 63.91 28.82
CA GLY A 197 -14.38 63.41 30.20
C GLY A 197 -14.11 61.91 30.32
N SER A 198 -13.74 61.48 31.53
CA SER A 198 -13.58 60.08 31.86
C SER A 198 -14.28 59.73 33.17
N VAL A 199 -14.82 58.52 33.27
CA VAL A 199 -15.24 57.96 34.56
C VAL A 199 -14.19 56.97 35.05
N THR A 200 -13.72 57.15 36.29
CA THR A 200 -12.73 56.27 36.92
C THR A 200 -13.35 55.57 38.13
N ILE A 201 -13.23 54.25 38.19
CA ILE A 201 -13.57 53.43 39.37
C ILE A 201 -12.27 52.97 39.99
N ASP A 202 -12.02 53.32 41.25
CA ASP A 202 -10.74 53.10 41.94
C ASP A 202 -10.97 52.66 43.41
N GLY A 203 -9.88 52.40 44.13
CA GLY A 203 -9.88 52.18 45.57
C GLY A 203 -10.82 51.06 46.01
N LYS A 204 -11.93 51.41 46.68
CA LYS A 204 -12.91 50.47 47.22
C LYS A 204 -13.96 49.98 46.20
N GLY A 205 -13.89 50.43 44.95
CA GLY A 205 -14.84 50.01 43.90
C GLY A 205 -16.18 50.75 43.93
N LEU A 206 -17.19 50.14 43.30
CA LEU A 206 -18.55 50.67 43.18
C LEU A 206 -19.58 49.61 43.59
N ASP A 207 -20.47 49.96 44.52
CA ASP A 207 -21.58 49.11 44.95
C ASP A 207 -22.93 49.64 44.45
N ALA A 208 -23.42 49.03 43.36
CA ALA A 208 -24.77 49.19 42.83
C ALA A 208 -25.57 47.88 42.91
N SER A 209 -25.22 46.98 43.85
CA SER A 209 -25.90 45.68 44.01
C SER A 209 -27.38 45.82 44.35
N ALA A 210 -27.78 46.91 45.00
CA ALA A 210 -29.17 47.23 45.30
C ALA A 210 -29.91 47.96 44.16
N VAL A 211 -29.21 48.37 43.10
CA VAL A 211 -29.78 49.11 41.96
C VAL A 211 -30.18 48.13 40.86
N ASP A 212 -31.38 48.30 40.29
CA ASP A 212 -31.85 47.42 39.21
C ASP A 212 -31.04 47.62 37.92
N GLN A 213 -30.75 48.88 37.58
CA GLN A 213 -29.93 49.24 36.43
C GLN A 213 -28.91 50.33 36.76
N PHE A 214 -27.64 50.05 36.52
CA PHE A 214 -26.55 51.02 36.63
C PHE A 214 -25.98 51.31 35.24
N ASP A 215 -25.96 52.59 34.87
CA ASP A 215 -25.44 53.06 33.59
C ASP A 215 -24.22 53.97 33.81
N LEU A 216 -23.16 53.73 33.04
CA LEU A 216 -21.96 54.56 32.98
C LEU A 216 -21.82 55.08 31.54
N ILE A 217 -22.03 56.37 31.35
CA ILE A 217 -22.07 57.02 30.03
C ILE A 217 -20.94 58.05 29.96
N THR A 218 -19.88 57.77 29.21
CA THR A 218 -18.69 58.63 29.25
C THR A 218 -17.93 58.59 27.94
N ARG A 219 -16.96 59.49 27.72
CA ARG A 219 -16.09 59.34 26.56
C ARG A 219 -15.11 58.18 26.74
N SER A 220 -14.57 58.01 27.95
CA SER A 220 -13.69 56.88 28.30
C SER A 220 -13.86 56.42 29.75
N ALA A 221 -13.68 55.13 30.01
CA ALA A 221 -13.82 54.54 31.34
C ALA A 221 -12.52 53.85 31.79
N LYS A 222 -12.11 54.09 33.04
CA LYS A 222 -11.01 53.38 33.70
C LYS A 222 -11.55 52.60 34.89
N ILE A 223 -11.38 51.28 34.89
CA ILE A 223 -11.93 50.40 35.92
C ILE A 223 -10.76 49.71 36.64
N ASN A 224 -10.35 50.27 37.77
CA ASN A 224 -9.23 49.79 38.59
C ASN A 224 -9.66 49.06 39.87
N ALA A 225 -10.96 49.03 40.16
CA ALA A 225 -11.56 48.32 41.28
C ALA A 225 -12.92 47.72 40.88
N ASP A 226 -13.45 46.83 41.70
CA ASP A 226 -14.63 46.04 41.38
C ASP A 226 -15.92 46.88 41.26
N ILE A 227 -16.77 46.50 40.30
CA ILE A 227 -18.12 47.02 40.12
C ILE A 227 -19.12 45.90 40.42
N TYR A 228 -20.06 46.15 41.34
CA TYR A 228 -21.18 45.27 41.61
C TYR A 228 -22.50 45.91 41.16
N ALA A 229 -23.32 45.23 40.37
CA ALA A 229 -24.62 45.73 39.91
C ALA A 229 -25.62 44.59 39.68
N LYS A 230 -26.92 44.88 39.48
CA LYS A 230 -27.82 43.88 38.86
C LYS A 230 -27.70 43.93 37.35
N GLN A 231 -27.94 45.08 36.72
CA GLN A 231 -27.68 45.29 35.30
C GLN A 231 -26.65 46.40 35.13
N LEU A 232 -25.52 46.08 34.51
CA LEU A 232 -24.42 47.02 34.25
C LEU A 232 -24.39 47.38 32.76
N ASN A 233 -24.57 48.67 32.44
CA ASN A 233 -24.34 49.19 31.09
C ASN A 233 -23.20 50.21 31.10
N ILE A 234 -22.19 50.01 30.27
CA ILE A 234 -21.10 50.95 30.06
C ILE A 234 -21.12 51.38 28.60
N VAL A 235 -21.38 52.65 28.35
CA VAL A 235 -21.44 53.25 27.01
C VAL A 235 -20.33 54.29 26.91
N THR A 236 -19.43 54.08 25.96
CA THR A 236 -18.20 54.86 25.78
C THR A 236 -18.05 55.40 24.36
N GLY A 237 -17.28 56.48 24.23
CA GLY A 237 -17.06 57.23 22.99
C GLY A 237 -17.89 58.50 22.90
N ALA A 238 -17.61 59.31 21.88
CA ALA A 238 -18.33 60.56 21.64
C ALA A 238 -19.69 60.30 20.97
N ASN A 239 -20.77 60.42 21.73
CA ASN A 239 -22.11 60.04 21.32
C ASN A 239 -23.19 60.95 21.91
N ASP A 240 -24.31 61.05 21.21
CA ASP A 240 -25.61 61.30 21.82
C ASP A 240 -26.16 59.96 22.28
N VAL A 241 -26.30 59.80 23.60
CA VAL A 241 -26.78 58.56 24.22
C VAL A 241 -28.18 58.80 24.76
N ASN A 242 -29.19 58.13 24.17
CA ASN A 242 -30.57 58.26 24.63
C ASN A 242 -30.67 57.87 26.12
N ALA A 243 -31.34 58.72 26.90
CA ALA A 243 -31.35 58.59 28.35
C ALA A 243 -32.15 57.37 28.84
N ASP A 244 -33.08 56.85 28.05
CA ASP A 244 -33.91 55.71 28.42
C ASP A 244 -33.37 54.41 27.81
N THR A 245 -33.18 54.38 26.48
CA THR A 245 -32.83 53.17 25.71
C THR A 245 -31.33 52.89 25.62
N LEU A 246 -30.48 53.88 25.96
CA LEU A 246 -29.03 53.85 25.77
C LEU A 246 -28.61 53.68 24.30
N ALA A 247 -29.51 53.91 23.34
CA ALA A 247 -29.16 53.94 21.94
C ALA A 247 -28.18 55.09 21.67
N THR A 248 -27.13 54.80 20.90
CA THR A 248 -26.05 55.75 20.63
C THR A 248 -26.13 56.28 19.21
N THR A 249 -26.09 57.60 19.05
CA THR A 249 -25.85 58.27 17.77
C THR A 249 -24.49 58.94 17.83
N GLN A 250 -23.61 58.65 16.88
CA GLN A 250 -22.23 59.10 16.95
C GLN A 250 -22.13 60.61 16.75
N ARG A 251 -21.28 61.28 17.56
CA ARG A 251 -20.98 62.72 17.45
C ARG A 251 -19.63 62.95 16.78
N ALA A 252 -19.46 64.10 16.14
CA ALA A 252 -18.17 64.53 15.61
C ALA A 252 -17.25 64.97 16.75
N ALA A 253 -16.25 64.15 17.09
CA ALA A 253 -15.25 64.46 18.10
C ALA A 253 -13.96 65.01 17.49
N ASN A 254 -13.25 65.85 18.24
CA ASN A 254 -11.91 66.29 17.88
C ASN A 254 -10.92 65.12 17.98
N ALA A 255 -10.20 64.86 16.88
CA ALA A 255 -9.22 63.78 16.79
C ALA A 255 -8.03 63.95 17.74
N ALA A 256 -7.69 65.19 18.14
CA ALA A 256 -6.61 65.45 19.09
C ALA A 256 -6.92 64.95 20.50
N ASP A 257 -8.21 64.82 20.85
CA ASP A 257 -8.69 64.44 22.19
C ASP A 257 -9.08 62.96 22.27
N LYS A 258 -8.74 62.17 21.24
CA LYS A 258 -9.12 60.76 21.11
C LYS A 258 -8.46 59.92 22.23
N PRO A 259 -9.25 59.18 23.04
CA PRO A 259 -8.70 58.34 24.09
C PRO A 259 -7.90 57.15 23.51
N GLN A 260 -6.96 56.62 24.31
CA GLN A 260 -6.21 55.40 23.93
C GLN A 260 -7.10 54.15 23.96
N LEU A 261 -7.94 54.04 25.00
CA LEU A 261 -8.90 52.96 25.21
C LEU A 261 -10.24 53.57 25.60
N ALA A 262 -11.33 53.00 25.09
CA ALA A 262 -12.69 53.40 25.39
C ALA A 262 -13.06 52.89 26.78
N ILE A 263 -12.64 51.65 27.09
CA ILE A 263 -12.70 51.04 28.41
C ILE A 263 -11.33 50.43 28.69
N ASP A 264 -10.72 50.80 29.81
CA ASP A 264 -9.48 50.24 30.33
C ASP A 264 -9.73 49.67 31.72
N SER A 265 -10.02 48.37 31.79
CA SER A 265 -10.13 47.63 33.04
C SER A 265 -8.79 46.97 33.35
N SER A 266 -8.25 47.27 34.54
CA SER A 266 -7.05 46.61 35.07
C SER A 266 -7.37 45.24 35.66
N ALA A 267 -6.35 44.43 35.95
CA ALA A 267 -6.53 43.14 36.62
C ALA A 267 -7.13 43.26 38.04
N LEU A 268 -7.08 44.46 38.65
CA LEU A 268 -7.66 44.75 39.96
C LEU A 268 -9.14 45.18 39.89
N GLY A 269 -9.65 45.48 38.68
CA GLY A 269 -11.02 45.96 38.50
C GLY A 269 -11.90 44.98 37.75
N GLY A 270 -12.68 44.19 38.47
CA GLY A 270 -13.69 43.28 37.94
C GLY A 270 -15.08 43.91 37.77
N MET A 271 -15.94 43.23 37.02
CA MET A 271 -17.35 43.60 36.80
C MET A 271 -18.24 42.40 37.12
N TYR A 272 -19.09 42.56 38.12
CA TYR A 272 -19.95 41.51 38.65
C TYR A 272 -21.41 41.97 38.60
N ALA A 273 -22.20 41.38 37.70
CA ALA A 273 -23.60 41.74 37.55
C ALA A 273 -24.50 40.54 37.22
N ASN A 274 -25.81 40.71 37.19
CA ASN A 274 -26.71 39.72 36.57
C ASN A 274 -26.54 39.75 35.05
N ALA A 275 -26.40 40.93 34.44
CA ALA A 275 -26.11 41.13 33.02
C ALA A 275 -25.16 42.32 32.81
N ILE A 276 -24.27 42.22 31.81
CA ILE A 276 -23.25 43.23 31.50
C ILE A 276 -23.36 43.61 30.02
N LYS A 277 -23.42 44.91 29.72
CA LYS A 277 -23.36 45.46 28.36
C LYS A 277 -22.26 46.51 28.27
N LEU A 278 -21.29 46.28 27.39
CA LEU A 278 -20.19 47.21 27.09
C LEU A 278 -20.33 47.68 25.65
N VAL A 279 -20.35 48.99 25.44
CA VAL A 279 -20.44 49.62 24.12
C VAL A 279 -19.32 50.66 24.00
N GLY A 280 -18.44 50.50 23.01
CA GLY A 280 -17.41 51.46 22.66
C GLY A 280 -17.57 51.90 21.20
N THR A 281 -18.10 53.09 20.97
CA THR A 281 -18.52 53.50 19.63
C THR A 281 -17.44 54.23 18.82
N GLU A 282 -16.37 54.71 19.46
CA GLU A 282 -15.36 55.52 18.80
C GLU A 282 -14.43 54.66 17.93
N GLN A 283 -14.48 54.85 16.61
CA GLN A 283 -13.76 54.05 15.63
C GLN A 283 -12.25 53.97 15.91
N GLY A 284 -11.72 52.75 15.99
CA GLY A 284 -10.31 52.47 16.26
C GLY A 284 -9.86 52.67 17.70
N VAL A 285 -10.76 53.02 18.63
CA VAL A 285 -10.45 53.05 20.07
C VAL A 285 -10.76 51.67 20.65
N GLY A 286 -9.76 51.02 21.26
CA GLY A 286 -9.90 49.67 21.78
C GLY A 286 -10.64 49.56 23.12
N VAL A 287 -11.04 48.35 23.46
CA VAL A 287 -11.56 47.96 24.79
C VAL A 287 -10.60 46.94 25.38
N LYS A 288 -10.19 47.15 26.63
CA LYS A 288 -9.36 46.22 27.38
C LYS A 288 -10.06 45.84 28.68
N THR A 289 -10.27 44.55 28.89
CA THR A 289 -10.87 43.99 30.10
C THR A 289 -9.94 42.97 30.73
N ALA A 290 -8.97 43.46 31.52
CA ALA A 290 -7.99 42.60 32.20
C ALA A 290 -8.53 41.98 33.50
N GLY A 291 -9.54 42.58 34.11
CA GLY A 291 -10.25 42.04 35.28
C GLY A 291 -11.31 41.00 34.90
N ASN A 292 -11.88 40.35 35.92
CA ASN A 292 -12.92 39.34 35.72
C ASN A 292 -14.25 40.00 35.36
N MET A 293 -14.91 39.50 34.32
CA MET A 293 -16.31 39.83 34.02
C MET A 293 -17.19 38.64 34.35
N ALA A 294 -18.20 38.82 35.21
CA ALA A 294 -19.10 37.77 35.63
C ALA A 294 -20.57 38.23 35.56
N ALA A 295 -21.34 37.58 34.69
CA ALA A 295 -22.80 37.70 34.60
C ALA A 295 -23.47 36.50 35.29
N SER A 296 -24.05 36.72 36.46
CA SER A 296 -24.58 35.67 37.36
C SER A 296 -25.97 35.14 37.00
N ALA A 297 -26.70 35.77 36.07
CA ALA A 297 -28.04 35.31 35.68
C ALA A 297 -28.38 35.51 34.18
N GLY A 298 -27.65 36.38 33.48
CA GLY A 298 -27.92 36.75 32.10
C GLY A 298 -26.65 36.85 31.26
N ASP A 299 -26.69 37.73 30.26
CA ASP A 299 -25.71 37.80 29.18
C ASP A 299 -24.57 38.79 29.47
N ILE A 300 -23.44 38.58 28.78
CA ILE A 300 -22.40 39.59 28.57
C ILE A 300 -22.43 39.99 27.09
N GLN A 301 -22.70 41.26 26.81
CA GLN A 301 -22.66 41.82 25.46
C GLN A 301 -21.53 42.86 25.35
N ILE A 302 -20.66 42.70 24.36
CA ILE A 302 -19.55 43.63 24.08
C ILE A 302 -19.64 44.05 22.62
N ASP A 303 -19.79 45.34 22.38
CA ASP A 303 -19.76 45.96 21.05
C ASP A 303 -18.68 47.04 21.04
N ALA A 304 -17.56 46.79 20.35
CA ALA A 304 -16.41 47.68 20.33
C ALA A 304 -16.04 48.02 18.88
N ASN A 305 -15.99 49.30 18.54
CA ASN A 305 -15.54 49.78 17.23
C ASN A 305 -14.00 49.83 17.09
N GLY A 306 -13.27 49.09 17.94
CA GLY A 306 -11.81 48.97 17.92
C GLY A 306 -11.35 47.59 18.42
N HIS A 307 -10.05 47.42 18.66
CA HIS A 307 -9.50 46.15 19.14
C HIS A 307 -10.03 45.80 20.54
N LEU A 308 -10.54 44.58 20.73
CA LEU A 308 -10.93 44.05 22.03
C LEU A 308 -9.85 43.10 22.57
N ASN A 309 -9.29 43.42 23.74
CA ASN A 309 -8.46 42.50 24.52
C ASN A 309 -9.22 42.11 25.80
N MET A 310 -9.50 40.82 25.96
CA MET A 310 -10.31 40.30 27.05
C MET A 310 -9.59 39.18 27.80
N ALA A 311 -9.52 39.28 29.13
CA ALA A 311 -8.94 38.26 30.00
C ALA A 311 -9.98 37.19 30.38
N GLN A 312 -10.76 37.41 31.44
CA GLN A 312 -11.71 36.41 31.96
C GLN A 312 -13.15 36.88 31.84
N ALA A 313 -14.02 36.00 31.33
CA ALA A 313 -15.45 36.27 31.21
C ALA A 313 -16.27 35.01 31.54
N SER A 314 -17.28 35.15 32.41
CA SER A 314 -18.20 34.06 32.78
C SER A 314 -19.64 34.56 32.71
N ALA A 315 -20.51 33.91 31.93
CA ALA A 315 -21.93 34.25 31.85
C ALA A 315 -22.81 33.02 32.09
N GLN A 316 -23.88 33.15 32.88
CA GLN A 316 -24.93 32.10 32.90
C GLN A 316 -25.73 32.07 31.60
N GLY A 317 -25.90 33.24 30.95
CA GLY A 317 -26.49 33.37 29.63
C GLY A 317 -25.44 33.29 28.52
N ALA A 318 -25.59 34.13 27.49
CA ALA A 318 -24.70 34.20 26.35
C ALA A 318 -23.55 35.22 26.53
N LEU A 319 -22.42 34.96 25.90
CA LEU A 319 -21.35 35.93 25.65
C LEU A 319 -21.39 36.34 24.17
N ASN A 320 -21.80 37.57 23.89
CA ASN A 320 -21.89 38.14 22.55
C ASN A 320 -20.81 39.20 22.35
N VAL A 321 -19.90 38.98 21.40
CA VAL A 321 -18.77 39.86 21.12
C VAL A 321 -18.80 40.33 19.67
N ASN A 322 -18.78 41.64 19.46
CA ASN A 322 -18.65 42.28 18.16
C ASN A 322 -17.49 43.29 18.21
N ALA A 323 -16.44 43.06 17.42
CA ALA A 323 -15.31 43.99 17.30
C ALA A 323 -14.49 43.76 16.02
N PRO A 324 -13.82 44.79 15.45
CA PRO A 324 -12.92 44.62 14.30
C PRO A 324 -11.78 43.61 14.48
N SER A 325 -11.31 43.39 15.71
CA SER A 325 -10.36 42.31 16.07
C SER A 325 -10.51 41.97 17.54
N VAL A 326 -10.30 40.69 17.89
CA VAL A 326 -10.53 40.17 19.24
C VAL A 326 -9.34 39.33 19.69
N GLU A 327 -8.82 39.62 20.87
CA GLU A 327 -7.81 38.82 21.57
C GLU A 327 -8.37 38.36 22.92
N MET A 328 -8.46 37.04 23.10
CA MET A 328 -8.88 36.39 24.33
C MET A 328 -7.67 35.77 25.02
N THR A 329 -7.22 36.38 26.11
CA THR A 329 -5.98 36.02 26.82
C THR A 329 -6.22 35.12 28.02
N GLY A 330 -7.46 35.02 28.52
CA GLY A 330 -7.82 34.20 29.67
C GLY A 330 -8.98 33.23 29.38
N LYS A 331 -9.52 32.65 30.46
CA LYS A 331 -10.61 31.68 30.38
C LYS A 331 -11.96 32.36 30.21
N THR A 332 -12.74 31.87 29.27
CA THR A 332 -14.10 32.32 29.04
C THR A 332 -15.08 31.13 29.07
N TYR A 333 -16.22 31.34 29.72
CA TYR A 333 -17.29 30.36 29.85
C TYR A 333 -18.67 31.02 29.73
N ALA A 334 -19.57 30.44 28.95
CA ALA A 334 -20.95 30.90 28.85
C ALA A 334 -21.92 29.74 28.56
N SER A 335 -23.23 29.96 28.65
CA SER A 335 -24.19 29.00 28.08
C SER A 335 -23.99 28.90 26.56
N SER A 336 -23.85 30.04 25.89
CA SER A 336 -23.49 30.14 24.47
C SER A 336 -22.50 31.28 24.24
N VAL A 337 -21.60 31.11 23.29
CA VAL A 337 -20.61 32.13 22.88
C VAL A 337 -20.83 32.47 21.42
N ASN A 338 -20.94 33.76 21.10
CA ASN A 338 -20.96 34.26 19.73
C ASN A 338 -19.90 35.36 19.57
N VAL A 339 -18.95 35.15 18.65
CA VAL A 339 -17.91 36.12 18.31
C VAL A 339 -18.03 36.50 16.84
N ARG A 340 -18.17 37.80 16.58
CA ARG A 340 -18.13 38.41 15.25
C ARG A 340 -16.98 39.38 15.15
N THR A 341 -16.10 39.15 14.19
CA THR A 341 -14.96 40.03 13.92
C THR A 341 -14.59 40.03 12.45
N ASP A 342 -14.39 41.20 11.85
CA ASP A 342 -13.94 41.28 10.45
C ASP A 342 -12.45 40.91 10.31
N GLY A 343 -11.69 41.03 11.39
CA GLY A 343 -10.27 40.72 11.47
C GLY A 343 -9.96 39.38 12.13
N GLU A 344 -8.92 39.34 12.95
CA GLU A 344 -8.46 38.13 13.62
C GLU A 344 -9.11 37.94 14.99
N LEU A 345 -9.55 36.72 15.28
CA LEU A 345 -9.77 36.21 16.63
C LEU A 345 -8.53 35.43 17.07
N VAL A 346 -7.89 35.86 18.15
CA VAL A 346 -6.81 35.13 18.83
C VAL A 346 -7.34 34.55 20.14
N ASN A 347 -7.33 33.22 20.29
CA ASN A 347 -7.64 32.54 21.55
C ASN A 347 -6.37 31.91 22.14
N GLN A 348 -5.94 32.40 23.30
CA GLN A 348 -4.72 31.92 23.97
C GLN A 348 -4.97 30.86 25.04
N GLN A 349 -6.16 30.82 25.66
CA GLN A 349 -6.45 29.90 26.77
C GLN A 349 -7.72 29.07 26.56
N SER A 350 -8.90 29.66 26.73
CA SER A 350 -10.15 28.89 26.66
C SER A 350 -11.33 29.74 26.23
N LEU A 351 -12.05 29.25 25.23
CA LEU A 351 -13.36 29.69 24.78
C LEU A 351 -14.33 28.51 24.90
N ALA A 352 -14.98 28.41 26.06
CA ALA A 352 -15.84 27.28 26.39
C ALA A 352 -17.31 27.69 26.48
N ALA A 353 -18.21 26.80 26.06
CA ALA A 353 -19.65 26.97 26.22
C ALA A 353 -20.37 25.69 26.64
N ARG A 354 -21.51 25.85 27.32
CA ARG A 354 -22.42 24.72 27.62
C ARG A 354 -23.09 24.18 26.36
N GLU A 355 -23.62 25.06 25.51
CA GLU A 355 -24.48 24.68 24.38
C GLU A 355 -23.84 24.95 23.03
N ARG A 356 -23.28 26.15 22.81
CA ARG A 356 -22.75 26.53 21.49
C ARG A 356 -21.58 27.50 21.55
N VAL A 357 -20.59 27.29 20.69
CA VAL A 357 -19.61 28.32 20.31
C VAL A 357 -19.78 28.63 18.82
N GLU A 358 -20.03 29.88 18.47
CA GLU A 358 -20.15 30.35 17.10
C GLU A 358 -19.15 31.48 16.84
N ILE A 359 -18.27 31.30 15.86
CA ILE A 359 -17.22 32.25 15.51
C ILE A 359 -17.35 32.61 14.03
N ASN A 360 -17.47 33.89 13.75
CA ASN A 360 -17.36 34.46 12.41
C ASN A 360 -16.20 35.46 12.42
N ALA A 361 -15.09 35.10 11.77
CA ALA A 361 -13.84 35.86 11.82
C ALA A 361 -13.18 35.99 10.43
N GLY A 362 -12.42 37.06 10.19
CA GLY A 362 -11.50 37.15 9.05
C GLY A 362 -10.31 36.18 9.15
N LYS A 363 -9.93 35.78 10.37
CA LYS A 363 -8.97 34.72 10.68
C LYS A 363 -9.21 34.21 12.11
N VAL A 364 -9.02 32.92 12.34
CA VAL A 364 -8.97 32.35 13.70
C VAL A 364 -7.59 31.80 13.98
N THR A 365 -6.98 32.25 15.07
CA THR A 365 -5.74 31.68 15.63
C THR A 365 -6.05 31.13 17.01
N ASN A 366 -6.00 29.81 17.15
CA ASN A 366 -6.28 29.10 18.38
C ASN A 366 -5.03 28.41 18.93
N ALA A 367 -4.50 28.93 20.03
CA ALA A 367 -3.44 28.28 20.81
C ALA A 367 -3.98 27.60 22.08
N GLY A 368 -5.20 27.97 22.51
CA GLY A 368 -5.90 27.39 23.65
C GLY A 368 -6.96 26.35 23.26
N THR A 369 -8.03 26.29 24.03
CA THR A 369 -9.19 25.41 23.78
C THR A 369 -10.38 26.22 23.27
N ILE A 370 -11.01 25.78 22.19
CA ILE A 370 -12.36 26.18 21.80
C ILE A 370 -13.25 24.96 22.01
N ALA A 371 -14.18 25.03 22.96
CA ALA A 371 -14.98 23.86 23.33
C ALA A 371 -16.46 24.17 23.54
N SER A 372 -17.32 23.24 23.14
CA SER A 372 -18.72 23.25 23.53
C SER A 372 -19.11 21.95 24.23
N GLY A 373 -20.23 22.01 24.95
CA GLY A 373 -20.74 20.88 25.71
C GLY A 373 -20.09 20.76 27.08
N ILE A 374 -19.63 21.87 27.66
CA ILE A 374 -18.97 21.91 28.97
C ILE A 374 -19.95 22.44 30.02
N GLU A 375 -20.24 21.64 31.04
CA GLU A 375 -21.04 22.05 32.19
C GLU A 375 -20.21 22.88 33.18
N ALA A 376 -20.88 23.58 34.11
CA ALA A 376 -20.22 24.45 35.08
C ALA A 376 -19.27 23.69 36.04
N ASP A 377 -19.48 22.38 36.21
CA ASP A 377 -18.61 21.48 36.98
C ASP A 377 -17.46 20.87 36.14
N ASN A 378 -17.27 21.35 34.90
CA ASN A 378 -16.37 20.83 33.88
C ASN A 378 -16.71 19.43 33.33
N SER A 379 -17.87 18.87 33.66
CA SER A 379 -18.34 17.64 33.00
C SER A 379 -18.76 17.93 31.54
N ARG A 380 -18.72 16.91 30.69
CA ARG A 380 -19.18 17.01 29.30
C ARG A 380 -20.66 16.62 29.18
N ASN A 381 -21.47 17.46 28.57
CA ASN A 381 -22.79 17.11 28.09
C ASN A 381 -22.75 16.56 26.65
N ALA A 382 -23.90 16.14 26.12
CA ALA A 382 -24.03 15.51 24.81
C ALA A 382 -24.57 16.43 23.70
N THR A 383 -24.80 17.72 23.97
CA THR A 383 -25.55 18.60 23.05
C THR A 383 -24.74 19.74 22.44
N GLY A 384 -23.54 19.99 22.98
CA GLY A 384 -22.67 21.10 22.60
C GLY A 384 -22.24 21.13 21.13
N ASP A 385 -22.39 22.28 20.47
CA ASP A 385 -21.94 22.51 19.09
C ASP A 385 -20.84 23.59 18.97
N VAL A 386 -19.93 23.43 18.01
CA VAL A 386 -18.97 24.46 17.63
C VAL A 386 -19.10 24.75 16.14
N THR A 387 -19.22 26.02 15.77
CA THR A 387 -19.21 26.49 14.38
C THR A 387 -18.18 27.58 14.20
N ILE A 388 -17.26 27.40 13.23
CA ILE A 388 -16.23 28.38 12.89
C ILE A 388 -16.33 28.70 11.39
N ASN A 389 -16.54 29.97 11.08
CA ASN A 389 -16.50 30.50 9.71
C ASN A 389 -15.36 31.52 9.62
N ALA A 390 -14.33 31.19 8.84
CA ALA A 390 -13.22 32.10 8.56
C ALA A 390 -12.52 31.72 7.24
N PRO A 391 -11.83 32.62 6.54
CA PRO A 391 -10.92 32.24 5.46
C PRO A 391 -9.80 31.30 5.93
N VAL A 392 -9.20 31.59 7.09
CA VAL A 392 -8.07 30.84 7.64
C VAL A 392 -8.35 30.47 9.09
N VAL A 393 -8.16 29.19 9.42
CA VAL A 393 -8.20 28.67 10.80
C VAL A 393 -6.84 28.04 11.10
N ALA A 394 -6.07 28.66 11.98
CA ALA A 394 -4.82 28.14 12.50
C ALA A 394 -5.03 27.59 13.91
N ASN A 395 -4.85 26.29 14.09
CA ASN A 395 -5.07 25.58 15.33
C ASN A 395 -3.78 24.90 15.81
N THR A 396 -3.20 25.41 16.89
CA THR A 396 -2.12 24.75 17.64
C THR A 396 -2.60 24.21 18.99
N GLY A 397 -3.83 24.54 19.40
CA GLY A 397 -4.50 24.03 20.59
C GLY A 397 -5.62 23.02 20.25
N SER A 398 -6.74 23.10 20.95
CA SER A 398 -7.85 22.15 20.78
C SER A 398 -9.14 22.83 20.31
N ILE A 399 -9.85 22.20 19.39
CA ILE A 399 -11.20 22.56 18.95
C ILE A 399 -12.09 21.32 19.15
N GLU A 400 -13.00 21.37 20.12
CA GLU A 400 -13.77 20.21 20.58
C GLU A 400 -15.27 20.49 20.67
N ALA A 401 -16.10 19.65 20.07
CA ALA A 401 -17.57 19.72 20.25
C ALA A 401 -18.14 18.39 20.73
N SER A 402 -19.01 18.42 21.74
CA SER A 402 -19.66 17.19 22.21
C SER A 402 -20.61 16.56 21.19
N ARG A 403 -21.28 17.37 20.35
CA ARG A 403 -22.23 16.91 19.34
C ARG A 403 -21.79 17.23 17.92
N ALA A 404 -21.87 18.49 17.47
CA ALA A 404 -21.51 18.86 16.11
C ALA A 404 -20.37 19.89 16.06
N LEU A 405 -19.35 19.62 15.24
CA LEU A 405 -18.26 20.54 14.95
C LEU A 405 -18.26 20.89 13.45
N THR A 406 -18.47 22.15 13.13
CA THR A 406 -18.41 22.65 11.75
C THR A 406 -17.29 23.67 11.60
N ILE A 407 -16.38 23.45 10.66
CA ILE A 407 -15.34 24.42 10.29
C ILE A 407 -15.47 24.70 8.79
N ASN A 408 -15.79 25.95 8.47
CA ASN A 408 -15.81 26.47 7.11
C ASN A 408 -14.60 27.41 6.94
N ALA A 409 -13.50 26.86 6.45
CA ALA A 409 -12.22 27.53 6.27
C ALA A 409 -11.99 27.86 4.78
N ALA A 410 -12.48 29.00 4.27
CA ALA A 410 -12.55 29.25 2.82
C ALA A 410 -11.21 29.07 2.06
N GLN A 411 -10.07 29.29 2.73
CA GLN A 411 -8.74 29.08 2.19
C GLN A 411 -8.05 27.87 2.84
N THR A 412 -7.83 27.89 4.17
CA THR A 412 -7.01 26.86 4.82
C THR A 412 -7.42 26.57 6.25
N LEU A 413 -7.55 25.29 6.59
CA LEU A 413 -7.50 24.78 7.95
C LEU A 413 -6.11 24.23 8.22
N ASN A 414 -5.31 24.92 9.04
CA ASN A 414 -4.00 24.47 9.48
C ASN A 414 -4.11 23.96 10.92
N ASN A 415 -4.05 22.64 11.08
CA ASN A 415 -4.15 21.94 12.34
C ASN A 415 -2.82 21.28 12.72
N GLN A 416 -2.32 21.60 13.91
CA GLN A 416 -1.11 21.00 14.50
C GLN A 416 -1.42 20.23 15.80
N SER A 417 -2.68 20.25 16.24
CA SER A 417 -3.12 19.54 17.45
C SER A 417 -4.54 18.99 17.25
N VAL A 418 -5.52 19.28 18.10
CA VAL A 418 -6.80 18.54 18.11
C VAL A 418 -7.94 19.30 17.45
N VAL A 419 -8.63 18.63 16.52
CA VAL A 419 -9.96 18.99 16.02
C VAL A 419 -10.84 17.74 16.13
N GLN A 420 -11.78 17.75 17.06
CA GLN A 420 -12.56 16.55 17.39
C GLN A 420 -14.01 16.86 17.77
N GLY A 421 -14.93 15.97 17.42
CA GLY A 421 -16.29 15.98 17.96
C GLY A 421 -17.10 14.76 17.58
N GLY A 422 -18.39 14.75 17.96
CA GLY A 422 -19.33 13.71 17.57
C GLY A 422 -19.47 13.60 16.04
N ALA A 423 -20.18 14.56 15.44
CA ALA A 423 -20.29 14.76 14.00
C ALA A 423 -19.42 15.94 13.58
N VAL A 424 -18.39 15.69 12.79
CA VAL A 424 -17.43 16.71 12.34
C VAL A 424 -17.59 16.96 10.84
N SER A 425 -17.77 18.22 10.44
CA SER A 425 -17.81 18.66 9.05
C SER A 425 -16.75 19.73 8.80
N LEU A 426 -15.79 19.41 7.93
CA LEU A 426 -14.68 20.29 7.56
C LEU A 426 -14.82 20.66 6.08
N THR A 427 -15.01 21.94 5.80
CA THR A 427 -14.99 22.48 4.44
C THR A 427 -13.84 23.46 4.30
N SER A 428 -12.91 23.22 3.39
CA SER A 428 -11.77 24.13 3.20
C SER A 428 -11.16 24.10 1.80
N GLY A 429 -10.52 25.20 1.39
CA GLY A 429 -9.67 25.22 0.19
C GLY A 429 -8.46 24.29 0.30
N GLN A 430 -7.93 24.08 1.50
CA GLN A 430 -6.88 23.10 1.80
C GLN A 430 -6.91 22.74 3.27
N ILE A 431 -6.74 21.46 3.59
CA ILE A 431 -6.54 21.01 4.98
C ILE A 431 -5.08 20.61 5.16
N ILE A 432 -4.42 21.22 6.14
CA ILE A 432 -3.07 20.86 6.59
C ILE A 432 -3.20 20.29 8.00
N ASN A 433 -2.90 19.02 8.18
CA ASN A 433 -2.89 18.31 9.45
C ASN A 433 -1.47 17.80 9.70
N GLN A 434 -0.65 18.55 10.44
CA GLN A 434 0.79 18.33 10.51
C GLN A 434 1.31 18.21 11.94
N GLY A 435 2.09 17.17 12.17
CA GLY A 435 2.79 16.91 13.44
C GLY A 435 2.15 15.76 14.22
N LEU A 436 2.92 15.19 15.16
CA LEU A 436 2.53 14.00 15.92
C LEU A 436 1.28 14.19 16.78
N ALA A 437 0.99 15.43 17.18
CA ALA A 437 -0.20 15.79 17.95
C ALA A 437 -1.42 16.10 17.07
N ALA A 438 -1.24 16.23 15.75
CA ALA A 438 -2.27 16.67 14.83
C ALA A 438 -3.31 15.57 14.59
N ARG A 439 -4.57 15.87 14.91
CA ARG A 439 -5.70 14.94 14.90
C ARG A 439 -6.94 15.61 14.33
N LEU A 440 -7.53 14.99 13.31
CA LEU A 440 -8.88 15.27 12.82
C LEU A 440 -9.74 14.03 13.10
N VAL A 441 -10.71 14.14 14.01
CA VAL A 441 -11.46 12.97 14.51
C VAL A 441 -12.95 13.24 14.58
N GLY A 442 -13.74 12.42 13.89
CA GLY A 442 -15.19 12.33 14.11
C GLY A 442 -15.54 11.04 14.84
N GLU A 443 -16.16 11.14 16.02
CA GLU A 443 -16.52 9.96 16.83
C GLU A 443 -17.74 9.22 16.29
N GLN A 444 -18.70 9.95 15.71
CA GLN A 444 -19.92 9.43 15.08
C GLN A 444 -19.85 9.60 13.56
N SER A 445 -19.28 10.70 13.08
CA SER A 445 -19.00 10.92 11.65
C SER A 445 -17.93 11.98 11.44
N LEU A 446 -17.13 11.81 10.39
CA LEU A 446 -16.22 12.83 9.87
C LEU A 446 -16.49 13.03 8.37
N PHE A 447 -16.87 14.25 8.00
CA PHE A 447 -17.03 14.68 6.61
C PHE A 447 -15.96 15.72 6.27
N ILE A 448 -15.27 15.52 5.14
CA ILE A 448 -14.21 16.40 4.67
C ILE A 448 -14.51 16.77 3.22
N SER A 449 -14.64 18.07 2.95
CA SER A 449 -14.80 18.65 1.62
C SER A 449 -13.67 19.65 1.36
N THR A 450 -12.68 19.22 0.60
CA THR A 450 -11.52 20.03 0.23
C THR A 450 -10.88 19.48 -1.03
N PRO A 451 -10.29 20.30 -1.91
CA PRO A 451 -9.52 19.78 -3.04
C PRO A 451 -8.15 19.24 -2.62
N ALA A 452 -7.61 19.59 -1.45
CA ALA A 452 -6.25 19.15 -1.08
C ALA A 452 -6.11 18.87 0.42
N ILE A 453 -5.48 17.74 0.74
CA ILE A 453 -5.13 17.35 2.11
C ILE A 453 -3.62 17.12 2.20
N VAL A 454 -3.00 17.73 3.21
CA VAL A 454 -1.62 17.48 3.65
C VAL A 454 -1.68 16.92 5.07
N ASN A 455 -1.51 15.61 5.22
CA ASN A 455 -1.49 14.89 6.48
C ASN A 455 -0.08 14.35 6.77
N LEU A 456 0.77 15.18 7.37
CA LEU A 456 2.19 14.87 7.62
C LEU A 456 2.39 14.47 9.08
N SER A 457 2.68 13.20 9.33
CA SER A 457 2.79 12.61 10.68
C SER A 457 1.52 12.75 11.55
N GLY A 458 0.41 13.23 10.97
CA GLY A 458 -0.87 13.46 11.64
C GLY A 458 -1.84 12.30 11.48
N VAL A 459 -2.95 12.37 12.21
CA VAL A 459 -4.03 11.36 12.18
C VAL A 459 -5.33 11.96 11.66
N ILE A 460 -5.93 11.32 10.65
CA ILE A 460 -7.30 11.55 10.22
C ILE A 460 -8.09 10.26 10.50
N ARG A 461 -9.09 10.35 11.39
CA ARG A 461 -9.87 9.19 11.81
C ARG A 461 -11.36 9.42 11.61
N PHE A 462 -11.93 8.63 10.70
CA PHE A 462 -13.36 8.49 10.51
C PHE A 462 -13.96 7.62 11.62
N ALA A 463 -15.27 7.75 11.83
CA ALA A 463 -15.97 6.96 12.84
C ALA A 463 -15.95 5.46 12.50
N THR A 464 -16.00 4.61 13.51
CA THR A 464 -16.04 3.15 13.32
C THR A 464 -17.27 2.75 12.51
N GLY A 465 -17.08 1.96 11.46
CA GLY A 465 -18.16 1.55 10.55
C GLY A 465 -18.60 2.60 9.54
N GLN A 466 -18.01 3.81 9.54
CA GLN A 466 -18.37 4.88 8.62
C GLN A 466 -17.95 4.57 7.17
N ALA A 467 -18.86 4.79 6.22
CA ALA A 467 -18.50 4.92 4.81
C ALA A 467 -18.01 6.35 4.53
N ALA A 468 -16.73 6.50 4.19
CA ALA A 468 -16.07 7.76 3.92
C ALA A 468 -15.67 7.89 2.44
N SER A 469 -15.77 9.11 1.91
CA SER A 469 -15.34 9.44 0.55
C SER A 469 -14.52 10.72 0.56
N LEU A 470 -13.39 10.72 -0.13
CA LEU A 470 -12.51 11.85 -0.34
C LEU A 470 -12.34 12.09 -1.83
N GLN A 471 -12.83 13.23 -2.32
CA GLN A 471 -12.66 13.68 -3.70
C GLN A 471 -11.70 14.87 -3.70
N LEU A 472 -10.47 14.64 -4.18
CA LEU A 472 -9.33 15.53 -4.01
C LEU A 472 -8.62 15.74 -5.36
N ASP A 473 -7.91 16.85 -5.49
CA ASP A 473 -6.86 17.05 -6.48
C ASP A 473 -5.55 16.42 -5.98
N SER A 474 -5.25 16.54 -4.68
CA SER A 474 -4.05 15.95 -4.09
C SER A 474 -4.26 15.46 -2.65
N LEU A 475 -3.61 14.34 -2.34
CA LEU A 475 -3.50 13.79 -0.99
C LEU A 475 -2.03 13.49 -0.70
N ASP A 476 -1.42 14.25 0.22
CA ASP A 476 -0.12 13.95 0.80
C ASP A 476 -0.34 13.38 2.20
N ASN A 477 -0.17 12.07 2.36
CA ASN A 477 -0.28 11.33 3.61
C ASN A 477 1.08 10.79 4.07
N ARG A 478 2.18 11.47 3.73
CA ARG A 478 3.52 10.99 4.12
C ARG A 478 3.66 10.93 5.63
N GLU A 479 4.14 9.78 6.13
CA GLU A 479 4.26 9.47 7.56
C GLU A 479 2.94 9.58 8.37
N GLY A 480 1.82 9.89 7.71
CA GLY A 480 0.52 10.11 8.32
C GLY A 480 -0.33 8.85 8.38
N LEU A 481 -1.40 8.91 9.17
CA LEU A 481 -2.40 7.86 9.30
C LEU A 481 -3.79 8.36 8.87
N ILE A 482 -4.43 7.67 7.93
CA ILE A 482 -5.84 7.82 7.60
C ILE A 482 -6.57 6.52 7.92
N GLN A 483 -7.60 6.60 8.77
CA GLN A 483 -8.26 5.40 9.31
C GLN A 483 -9.78 5.46 9.19
N ALA A 484 -10.37 4.40 8.63
CA ALA A 484 -11.81 4.13 8.59
C ALA A 484 -12.11 2.71 9.10
N THR A 485 -11.89 2.48 10.40
CA THR A 485 -12.00 1.15 11.03
C THR A 485 -13.38 0.53 10.84
N GLY A 486 -13.45 -0.68 10.27
CA GLY A 486 -14.71 -1.39 10.04
C GLY A 486 -15.64 -0.73 9.01
N GLY A 487 -15.26 0.42 8.46
CA GLY A 487 -15.99 1.17 7.44
C GLY A 487 -15.33 1.08 6.06
N SER A 488 -15.95 1.67 5.04
CA SER A 488 -15.35 1.79 3.72
C SER A 488 -14.68 3.15 3.53
N LEU A 489 -13.57 3.19 2.82
CA LEU A 489 -12.90 4.43 2.42
C LEU A 489 -12.71 4.45 0.91
N ALA A 490 -13.34 5.43 0.25
CA ALA A 490 -13.13 5.74 -1.17
C ALA A 490 -12.29 7.01 -1.30
N ILE A 491 -11.18 6.94 -2.04
CA ILE A 491 -10.29 8.07 -2.31
C ILE A 491 -10.20 8.23 -3.83
N SER A 492 -10.51 9.43 -4.30
CA SER A 492 -10.37 9.84 -5.69
C SER A 492 -9.47 11.08 -5.71
N ALA A 493 -8.25 10.95 -6.23
CA ALA A 493 -7.22 11.99 -6.19
C ALA A 493 -6.54 12.21 -7.55
N GLY A 494 -6.04 13.41 -7.84
CA GLY A 494 -5.08 13.59 -8.94
C GLY A 494 -3.76 12.88 -8.61
N ALA A 495 -3.09 13.33 -7.56
CA ALA A 495 -1.90 12.71 -6.99
C ALA A 495 -2.15 12.21 -5.56
N LEU A 496 -1.68 11.01 -5.26
CA LEU A 496 -1.72 10.43 -3.92
C LEU A 496 -0.31 10.00 -3.50
N ASP A 497 0.26 10.66 -2.51
CA ASP A 497 1.50 10.27 -1.86
C ASP A 497 1.20 9.70 -0.47
N ASN A 498 1.44 8.41 -0.30
CA ASN A 498 1.34 7.67 0.95
C ASN A 498 2.71 7.10 1.36
N SER A 499 3.81 7.72 0.92
CA SER A 499 5.14 7.20 1.24
C SER A 499 5.43 7.27 2.73
N ALA A 500 5.89 6.16 3.31
CA ALA A 500 6.00 5.93 4.76
C ALA A 500 4.70 6.17 5.57
N GLY A 501 3.56 6.36 4.89
CA GLY A 501 2.25 6.60 5.50
C GLY A 501 1.39 5.34 5.57
N GLN A 502 0.25 5.45 6.24
CA GLN A 502 -0.72 4.37 6.37
C GLN A 502 -2.14 4.85 6.02
N ILE A 503 -2.81 4.14 5.11
CA ILE A 503 -4.23 4.28 4.82
C ILE A 503 -4.90 2.94 5.11
N ASP A 504 -5.88 2.96 6.02
CA ASP A 504 -6.39 1.73 6.61
C ASP A 504 -7.90 1.76 6.83
N ALA A 505 -8.62 0.88 6.15
CA ALA A 505 -10.08 0.82 6.14
C ALA A 505 -10.58 -0.62 6.31
N GLY A 506 -11.88 -0.79 6.55
CA GLY A 506 -12.52 -2.11 6.42
C GLY A 506 -12.50 -2.58 4.96
N SER A 507 -12.96 -1.73 4.05
CA SER A 507 -12.82 -1.89 2.59
C SER A 507 -12.22 -0.62 1.99
N LEU A 508 -11.36 -0.76 0.98
CA LEU A 508 -10.60 0.35 0.42
C LEU A 508 -10.83 0.48 -1.09
N THR A 509 -11.16 1.68 -1.57
CA THR A 509 -11.14 2.01 -2.99
C THR A 509 -10.29 3.24 -3.20
N VAL A 510 -9.27 3.15 -4.07
CA VAL A 510 -8.38 4.24 -4.42
C VAL A 510 -8.39 4.40 -5.94
N ALA A 511 -8.69 5.60 -6.41
CA ALA A 511 -8.58 6.00 -7.80
C ALA A 511 -7.68 7.24 -7.88
N SER A 512 -6.59 7.15 -8.65
CA SER A 512 -5.64 8.25 -8.80
C SER A 512 -5.06 8.36 -10.20
N THR A 513 -4.41 9.48 -10.51
CA THR A 513 -3.52 9.55 -11.69
C THR A 513 -2.16 8.96 -11.36
N THR A 514 -1.58 9.34 -10.23
CA THR A 514 -0.33 8.79 -9.71
C THR A 514 -0.50 8.42 -8.25
N LEU A 515 0.07 7.28 -7.86
CA LEU A 515 0.04 6.75 -6.50
C LEU A 515 1.45 6.35 -6.08
N ASN A 516 2.03 7.09 -5.13
CA ASN A 516 3.29 6.76 -4.47
C ASN A 516 2.98 6.12 -3.11
N ASN A 517 3.19 4.81 -2.98
CA ASN A 517 3.05 4.03 -1.74
C ASN A 517 4.41 3.48 -1.27
N ARG A 518 5.52 4.16 -1.58
CA ARG A 518 6.86 3.69 -1.22
C ARG A 518 7.04 3.60 0.29
N SER A 519 7.45 2.43 0.79
CA SER A 519 7.52 2.14 2.23
C SER A 519 6.22 2.43 3.00
N GLY A 520 5.10 2.58 2.30
CA GLY A 520 3.79 2.88 2.86
C GLY A 520 2.91 1.64 2.95
N LEU A 521 1.75 1.79 3.60
CA LEU A 521 0.73 0.76 3.75
C LEU A 521 -0.62 1.26 3.22
N LEU A 522 -1.19 0.52 2.26
CA LEU A 522 -2.61 0.58 1.89
C LEU A 522 -3.28 -0.72 2.34
N SER A 523 -4.27 -0.63 3.22
CA SER A 523 -4.86 -1.80 3.88
C SER A 523 -6.40 -1.79 3.86
N ALA A 524 -6.99 -2.86 3.35
CA ALA A 524 -8.38 -3.24 3.60
C ALA A 524 -8.44 -4.42 4.58
N ARG A 525 -8.72 -4.14 5.85
CA ARG A 525 -8.62 -5.11 6.96
C ARG A 525 -9.69 -6.19 6.98
N THR A 526 -10.88 -5.93 6.44
CA THR A 526 -12.02 -6.86 6.55
C THR A 526 -12.66 -7.19 5.21
N GLY A 527 -12.38 -6.41 4.16
CA GLY A 527 -13.00 -6.53 2.85
C GLY A 527 -12.00 -6.47 1.70
N ASP A 528 -12.49 -5.95 0.57
CA ASP A 528 -11.73 -5.83 -0.67
C ASP A 528 -10.93 -4.53 -0.71
N ALA A 529 -9.81 -4.55 -1.43
CA ALA A 529 -9.08 -3.35 -1.85
C ALA A 529 -9.11 -3.25 -3.37
N ARG A 530 -9.58 -2.10 -3.88
CA ARG A 530 -9.54 -1.78 -5.31
C ARG A 530 -8.67 -0.53 -5.51
N VAL A 531 -7.49 -0.70 -6.13
CA VAL A 531 -6.49 0.36 -6.30
C VAL A 531 -6.27 0.60 -7.79
N THR A 532 -6.61 1.79 -8.26
CA THR A 532 -6.46 2.22 -9.65
C THR A 532 -5.56 3.46 -9.73
N ALA A 533 -4.48 3.40 -10.51
CA ALA A 533 -3.58 4.52 -10.75
C ALA A 533 -3.30 4.69 -12.25
N ARG A 534 -3.89 5.71 -12.90
CA ARG A 534 -3.88 5.83 -14.38
C ARG A 534 -2.47 5.77 -14.99
N ASN A 535 -1.49 6.44 -14.38
CA ASN A 535 -0.13 6.50 -14.91
C ASN A 535 0.79 5.50 -14.21
N THR A 536 0.90 5.57 -12.89
CA THR A 536 1.85 4.72 -12.14
C THR A 536 1.36 4.51 -10.72
N LEU A 537 1.39 3.25 -10.30
CA LEU A 537 1.39 2.82 -8.90
C LEU A 537 2.83 2.45 -8.55
N ASP A 538 3.45 3.20 -7.64
CA ASP A 538 4.75 2.89 -7.06
C ASP A 538 4.59 2.34 -5.66
N ASN A 539 4.71 1.02 -5.50
CA ASN A 539 4.68 0.29 -4.25
C ASN A 539 6.08 -0.21 -3.84
N THR A 540 7.15 0.48 -4.26
CA THR A 540 8.52 0.05 -3.96
C THR A 540 8.78 0.02 -2.46
N GLY A 541 9.14 -1.14 -1.92
CA GLY A 541 9.31 -1.35 -0.48
C GLY A 541 8.05 -1.15 0.37
N GLY A 542 6.89 -0.96 -0.26
CA GLY A 542 5.60 -0.75 0.41
C GLY A 542 4.70 -1.99 0.38
N THR A 543 3.54 -1.87 0.99
CA THR A 543 2.53 -2.94 1.06
C THR A 543 1.16 -2.43 0.62
N VAL A 544 0.52 -3.18 -0.29
CA VAL A 544 -0.91 -3.06 -0.57
C VAL A 544 -1.56 -4.40 -0.21
N GLN A 545 -2.53 -4.38 0.71
CA GLN A 545 -3.16 -5.59 1.22
C GLN A 545 -4.69 -5.51 1.27
N ALA A 546 -5.33 -6.65 1.09
CA ALA A 546 -6.76 -6.86 1.32
C ALA A 546 -7.01 -8.18 2.06
N GLN A 547 -8.01 -8.23 2.92
CA GLN A 547 -8.44 -9.49 3.54
C GLN A 547 -9.02 -10.45 2.49
N ASN A 548 -9.77 -9.92 1.53
CA ASN A 548 -10.49 -10.70 0.52
C ASN A 548 -9.83 -10.52 -0.86
N LEU A 549 -10.46 -9.78 -1.77
CA LEU A 549 -9.91 -9.49 -3.10
C LEU A 549 -9.05 -8.23 -3.08
N LEU A 550 -7.81 -8.36 -3.56
CA LEU A 550 -7.00 -7.22 -3.97
C LEU A 550 -7.07 -7.07 -5.49
N SER A 551 -7.63 -5.96 -5.96
CA SER A 551 -7.67 -5.60 -7.38
C SER A 551 -6.80 -4.37 -7.61
N VAL A 552 -5.74 -4.52 -8.40
CA VAL A 552 -4.79 -3.47 -8.75
C VAL A 552 -4.85 -3.22 -10.25
N THR A 553 -4.99 -1.95 -10.65
CA THR A 553 -4.94 -1.54 -12.05
C THR A 553 -4.07 -0.30 -12.19
N GLY A 554 -3.09 -0.31 -13.09
CA GLY A 554 -2.28 0.89 -13.30
C GLY A 554 -1.60 1.01 -14.66
N GLY A 555 -1.21 2.24 -15.02
CA GLY A 555 -0.45 2.50 -16.24
C GLY A 555 1.01 2.02 -16.16
N ASN A 556 1.52 1.76 -14.96
CA ASN A 556 2.72 0.98 -14.64
C ASN A 556 2.52 0.54 -13.18
N VAL A 557 2.88 -0.69 -12.84
CA VAL A 557 2.84 -1.18 -11.45
C VAL A 557 4.25 -1.52 -11.03
N LEU A 558 4.84 -0.68 -10.20
CA LEU A 558 6.18 -0.87 -9.65
C LEU A 558 6.03 -1.49 -8.26
N ASN A 559 6.45 -2.74 -8.08
CA ASN A 559 6.38 -3.49 -6.83
C ASN A 559 7.78 -4.00 -6.42
N GLN A 560 8.85 -3.26 -6.74
CA GLN A 560 10.20 -3.68 -6.39
C GLN A 560 10.38 -3.75 -4.88
N SER A 561 10.83 -4.90 -4.36
CA SER A 561 10.91 -5.16 -2.91
C SER A 561 9.62 -4.87 -2.13
N GLY A 562 8.48 -4.73 -2.83
CA GLY A 562 7.17 -4.44 -2.27
C GLY A 562 6.32 -5.70 -2.13
N SER A 563 5.15 -5.55 -1.53
CA SER A 563 4.20 -6.64 -1.32
C SER A 563 2.79 -6.29 -1.78
N LEU A 564 2.20 -7.15 -2.61
CA LEU A 564 0.77 -7.16 -2.95
C LEU A 564 0.15 -8.42 -2.36
N LEU A 565 -0.73 -8.26 -1.37
CA LEU A 565 -1.25 -9.37 -0.55
C LEU A 565 -2.78 -9.42 -0.58
N GLY A 566 -3.34 -10.63 -0.70
CA GLY A 566 -4.79 -10.84 -0.69
C GLY A 566 -5.17 -12.30 -0.54
N THR A 567 -6.44 -12.60 -0.26
CA THR A 567 -6.94 -13.97 -0.42
C THR A 567 -7.00 -14.32 -1.90
N SER A 568 -7.58 -13.44 -2.73
CA SER A 568 -7.50 -13.48 -4.19
C SER A 568 -6.89 -12.18 -4.70
N ILE A 569 -6.19 -12.22 -5.84
CA ILE A 569 -5.54 -11.05 -6.41
C ILE A 569 -5.76 -10.96 -7.91
N ASN A 570 -6.09 -9.76 -8.39
CA ASN A 570 -6.07 -9.40 -9.80
C ASN A 570 -5.18 -8.18 -10.01
N VAL A 571 -4.10 -8.30 -10.77
CA VAL A 571 -3.22 -7.18 -11.15
C VAL A 571 -3.28 -6.98 -12.66
N THR A 572 -3.54 -5.75 -13.11
CA THR A 572 -3.64 -5.43 -14.53
C THR A 572 -2.91 -4.14 -14.87
N ALA A 573 -2.04 -4.18 -15.89
CA ALA A 573 -1.37 -3.01 -16.46
C ALA A 573 -1.60 -2.97 -17.98
N PRO A 574 -2.75 -2.43 -18.45
CA PRO A 574 -3.12 -2.50 -19.86
C PRO A 574 -2.10 -1.77 -20.75
N GLY A 575 -1.41 -2.51 -21.62
CA GLY A 575 -0.41 -1.95 -22.53
C GLY A 575 0.86 -1.42 -21.84
N ALA A 576 1.12 -1.85 -20.60
CA ALA A 576 2.24 -1.35 -19.81
C ALA A 576 2.89 -2.45 -18.96
N GLN A 577 3.80 -2.06 -18.06
CA GLN A 577 4.63 -3.02 -17.32
C GLN A 577 4.18 -3.24 -15.87
N ILE A 578 4.42 -4.47 -15.40
CA ILE A 578 4.43 -4.82 -13.98
C ILE A 578 5.86 -5.23 -13.63
N ASP A 579 6.48 -4.50 -12.70
CA ASP A 579 7.85 -4.76 -12.23
C ASP A 579 7.80 -5.25 -10.78
N ASN A 580 7.88 -6.57 -10.60
CA ASN A 580 7.92 -7.28 -9.33
C ASN A 580 9.35 -7.75 -8.96
N ARG A 581 10.39 -7.05 -9.41
CA ARG A 581 11.78 -7.43 -9.10
C ARG A 581 12.04 -7.46 -7.60
N SER A 582 12.53 -8.60 -7.11
CA SER A 582 12.71 -8.84 -5.66
C SER A 582 11.46 -8.58 -4.81
N GLY A 583 10.27 -8.52 -5.41
CA GLY A 583 9.00 -8.25 -4.77
C GLY A 583 8.16 -9.51 -4.56
N LEU A 584 7.03 -9.33 -3.87
CA LEU A 584 6.07 -10.39 -3.55
C LEU A 584 4.67 -10.02 -4.05
N ILE A 585 4.04 -10.92 -4.81
CA ILE A 585 2.61 -10.90 -5.12
C ILE A 585 2.04 -12.24 -4.67
N GLN A 586 1.25 -12.24 -3.59
CA GLN A 586 0.81 -13.48 -2.97
C GLN A 586 -0.70 -13.51 -2.71
N ALA A 587 -1.38 -14.44 -3.39
CA ALA A 587 -2.75 -14.81 -3.06
C ALA A 587 -2.70 -15.97 -2.05
N SER A 588 -3.22 -15.80 -0.84
CA SER A 588 -3.08 -16.76 0.26
C SER A 588 -3.93 -18.02 0.10
N GLY A 589 -5.11 -17.92 -0.53
CA GLY A 589 -6.03 -19.06 -0.69
C GLY A 589 -6.81 -19.12 -2.00
N GLY A 590 -6.86 -18.02 -2.76
CA GLY A 590 -7.64 -17.89 -3.99
C GLY A 590 -6.79 -17.79 -5.25
N SER A 591 -7.43 -17.38 -6.35
CA SER A 591 -6.76 -17.21 -7.63
C SER A 591 -5.90 -15.94 -7.66
N LEU A 592 -4.79 -16.04 -8.40
CA LEU A 592 -3.91 -14.93 -8.73
C LEU A 592 -3.91 -14.72 -10.24
N THR A 593 -4.39 -13.58 -10.70
CA THR A 593 -4.41 -13.20 -12.12
C THR A 593 -3.52 -11.99 -12.37
N ILE A 594 -2.65 -12.08 -13.37
CA ILE A 594 -1.76 -10.99 -13.80
C ILE A 594 -1.93 -10.77 -15.31
N SER A 595 -2.09 -9.52 -15.73
CA SER A 595 -2.16 -9.12 -17.13
C SER A 595 -1.38 -7.84 -17.38
N ALA A 596 -0.39 -7.88 -18.28
CA ALA A 596 0.47 -6.74 -18.62
C ALA A 596 0.99 -6.86 -20.07
N ASP A 597 1.65 -5.84 -20.60
CA ASP A 597 2.47 -6.01 -21.81
C ASP A 597 3.82 -6.65 -21.44
N ALA A 598 4.48 -6.11 -20.42
CA ALA A 598 5.73 -6.65 -19.87
C ALA A 598 5.58 -7.00 -18.38
N LEU A 599 6.04 -8.19 -17.99
CA LEU A 599 6.11 -8.63 -16.60
C LEU A 599 7.57 -8.96 -16.25
N ASP A 600 8.16 -8.21 -15.33
CA ASP A 600 9.46 -8.54 -14.73
C ASP A 600 9.26 -9.08 -13.31
N ASN A 601 9.53 -10.37 -13.12
CA ASN A 601 9.53 -11.07 -11.85
C ASN A 601 10.94 -11.57 -11.48
N SER A 602 11.99 -10.93 -11.97
CA SER A 602 13.35 -11.40 -11.71
C SER A 602 13.72 -11.26 -10.23
N ALA A 603 14.25 -12.35 -9.66
CA ALA A 603 14.44 -12.54 -8.22
C ALA A 603 13.18 -12.31 -7.34
N GLY A 604 11.98 -12.22 -7.95
CA GLY A 604 10.70 -11.98 -7.29
C GLY A 604 9.86 -13.25 -7.14
N GLN A 605 8.72 -13.10 -6.47
CA GLN A 605 7.78 -14.19 -6.21
C GLN A 605 6.34 -13.78 -6.57
N ILE A 606 5.70 -14.63 -7.38
CA ILE A 606 4.29 -14.57 -7.74
C ILE A 606 3.68 -15.92 -7.39
N ASP A 607 2.85 -15.95 -6.36
CA ASP A 607 2.48 -17.21 -5.70
C ASP A 607 1.00 -17.22 -5.28
N GLY A 608 0.20 -18.05 -5.94
CA GLY A 608 -1.25 -18.17 -5.72
C GLY A 608 -1.70 -19.60 -5.47
N ASN A 609 -2.97 -19.78 -5.12
CA ASN A 609 -3.55 -21.13 -5.07
C ASN A 609 -3.71 -21.71 -6.48
N SER A 610 -4.21 -20.87 -7.39
CA SER A 610 -4.13 -21.03 -8.84
C SER A 610 -3.54 -19.76 -9.46
N LEU A 611 -2.89 -19.90 -10.62
CA LEU A 611 -2.18 -18.80 -11.27
C LEU A 611 -2.61 -18.65 -12.73
N THR A 612 -2.90 -17.42 -13.14
CA THR A 612 -3.06 -17.05 -14.54
C THR A 612 -2.20 -15.82 -14.83
N VAL A 613 -1.31 -15.91 -15.81
CA VAL A 613 -0.45 -14.81 -16.25
C VAL A 613 -0.62 -14.61 -17.75
N ALA A 614 -0.84 -13.36 -18.17
CA ALA A 614 -0.87 -12.97 -19.57
C ALA A 614 0.09 -11.78 -19.79
N SER A 615 1.03 -11.94 -20.72
CA SER A 615 1.98 -10.91 -21.11
C SER A 615 2.50 -11.10 -22.53
N THR A 616 3.12 -10.06 -23.10
CA THR A 616 3.95 -10.16 -24.31
C THR A 616 5.35 -10.65 -23.95
N SER A 617 5.97 -10.03 -22.94
CA SER A 617 7.30 -10.37 -22.43
C SER A 617 7.25 -10.72 -20.95
N LEU A 618 7.76 -11.89 -20.59
CA LEU A 618 7.84 -12.35 -19.21
C LEU A 618 9.29 -12.68 -18.83
N ASN A 619 9.87 -11.89 -17.91
CA ASN A 619 11.18 -12.16 -17.31
C ASN A 619 10.99 -12.76 -15.92
N ASN A 620 11.23 -14.05 -15.75
CA ASN A 620 11.21 -14.79 -14.48
C ASN A 620 12.62 -15.26 -14.06
N ARG A 621 13.68 -14.54 -14.45
CA ARG A 621 15.05 -14.95 -14.13
C ARG A 621 15.29 -15.01 -12.64
N SER A 622 15.77 -16.14 -12.15
CA SER A 622 15.93 -16.41 -10.70
C SER A 622 14.65 -16.16 -9.88
N GLY A 623 13.49 -16.08 -10.53
CA GLY A 623 12.20 -15.79 -9.91
C GLY A 623 11.34 -17.04 -9.73
N LEU A 624 10.20 -16.87 -9.08
CA LEU A 624 9.20 -17.91 -8.86
C LEU A 624 7.83 -17.48 -9.38
N LEU A 625 7.26 -18.28 -10.27
CA LEU A 625 5.83 -18.32 -10.58
C LEU A 625 5.26 -19.63 -10.04
N SER A 626 4.27 -19.57 -9.16
CA SER A 626 3.77 -20.76 -8.45
C SER A 626 2.25 -20.77 -8.31
N ALA A 627 1.65 -21.90 -8.67
CA ALA A 627 0.31 -22.30 -8.25
C ALA A 627 0.40 -23.45 -7.23
N ARG A 628 0.16 -23.16 -5.95
CA ARG A 628 0.44 -24.08 -4.83
C ARG A 628 -0.47 -25.29 -4.74
N ALA A 629 -1.72 -25.19 -5.20
CA ALA A 629 -2.69 -26.30 -5.12
C ALA A 629 -3.46 -26.56 -6.43
N GLY A 630 -3.47 -25.59 -7.35
CA GLY A 630 -4.23 -25.63 -8.60
C GLY A 630 -3.36 -25.62 -9.85
N ASP A 631 -3.98 -25.15 -10.94
CA ASP A 631 -3.34 -24.98 -12.24
C ASP A 631 -2.57 -23.66 -12.31
N ALA A 632 -1.51 -23.65 -13.11
CA ALA A 632 -0.89 -22.43 -13.63
C ALA A 632 -1.10 -22.34 -15.15
N ARG A 633 -1.65 -21.22 -15.62
CA ARG A 633 -1.76 -20.88 -17.04
C ARG A 633 -0.90 -19.65 -17.32
N VAL A 634 0.15 -19.80 -18.12
CA VAL A 634 1.11 -18.72 -18.43
C VAL A 634 1.12 -18.46 -19.93
N THR A 635 0.67 -17.29 -20.34
CA THR A 635 0.71 -16.82 -21.73
C THR A 635 1.75 -15.71 -21.84
N ALA A 636 2.78 -15.93 -22.66
CA ALA A 636 3.88 -15.00 -22.91
C ALA A 636 4.16 -14.96 -24.42
N THR A 637 3.41 -14.18 -25.18
CA THR A 637 3.33 -14.31 -26.66
C THR A 637 4.63 -14.00 -27.40
N GLY A 638 5.53 -13.20 -26.83
CA GLY A 638 6.85 -12.87 -27.38
C GLY A 638 7.97 -13.73 -26.79
N ILE A 639 8.26 -13.54 -25.49
CA ILE A 639 9.33 -14.28 -24.80
C ILE A 639 8.94 -14.63 -23.36
N LEU A 640 9.30 -15.83 -22.95
CA LEU A 640 9.33 -16.26 -21.55
C LEU A 640 10.79 -16.58 -21.18
N ASP A 641 11.43 -15.70 -20.42
CA ASP A 641 12.77 -15.93 -19.88
C ASP A 641 12.68 -16.46 -18.44
N ASN A 642 12.79 -17.77 -18.30
CA ASN A 642 12.83 -18.49 -17.04
C ASN A 642 14.27 -18.93 -16.68
N THR A 643 15.30 -18.23 -17.14
CA THR A 643 16.70 -18.60 -16.89
C THR A 643 17.01 -18.60 -15.39
N GLY A 644 17.40 -19.76 -14.85
CA GLY A 644 17.63 -19.95 -13.41
C GLY A 644 16.38 -19.76 -12.53
N GLY A 645 15.21 -19.61 -13.12
CA GLY A 645 13.92 -19.41 -12.45
C GLY A 645 13.11 -20.70 -12.31
N THR A 646 11.95 -20.59 -11.67
CA THR A 646 10.96 -21.66 -11.55
C THR A 646 9.59 -21.17 -12.01
N VAL A 647 8.95 -21.94 -12.89
CA VAL A 647 7.50 -21.88 -13.13
C VAL A 647 6.90 -23.22 -12.73
N GLN A 648 5.98 -23.22 -11.77
CA GLN A 648 5.41 -24.46 -11.24
C GLN A 648 3.89 -24.40 -11.01
N ALA A 649 3.26 -25.56 -11.12
CA ALA A 649 1.88 -25.81 -10.74
C ALA A 649 1.74 -27.14 -10.00
N GLN A 650 0.79 -27.24 -9.09
CA GLN A 650 0.48 -28.50 -8.44
C GLN A 650 -0.15 -29.49 -9.43
N ASN A 651 -1.13 -29.04 -10.22
CA ASN A 651 -1.92 -29.89 -11.12
C ASN A 651 -1.47 -29.74 -12.58
N LEU A 652 -2.04 -28.79 -13.32
CA LEU A 652 -1.66 -28.52 -14.71
C LEU A 652 -0.75 -27.29 -14.80
N LEU A 653 0.41 -27.43 -15.45
CA LEU A 653 1.19 -26.29 -15.94
C LEU A 653 0.95 -26.14 -17.44
N SER A 654 0.21 -25.12 -17.84
CA SER A 654 -0.01 -24.78 -19.24
C SER A 654 0.74 -23.51 -19.61
N ILE A 655 1.64 -23.59 -20.58
CA ILE A 655 2.43 -22.47 -21.08
C ILE A 655 2.14 -22.28 -22.56
N THR A 656 1.72 -21.08 -22.93
CA THR A 656 1.62 -20.63 -24.33
C THR A 656 2.62 -19.50 -24.52
N GLY A 657 3.76 -19.81 -25.13
CA GLY A 657 4.91 -18.92 -25.25
C GLY A 657 5.23 -18.55 -26.70
N GLY A 658 5.90 -17.43 -26.91
CA GLY A 658 6.75 -17.21 -28.07
C GLY A 658 8.02 -18.05 -27.91
N ASN A 659 9.19 -17.44 -27.73
CA ASN A 659 10.41 -18.18 -27.40
C ASN A 659 10.49 -18.44 -25.89
N VAL A 660 10.73 -19.68 -25.47
CA VAL A 660 10.87 -20.04 -24.05
C VAL A 660 12.34 -20.32 -23.74
N LEU A 661 12.95 -19.47 -22.92
CA LEU A 661 14.31 -19.67 -22.40
C LEU A 661 14.20 -20.28 -21.00
N ASN A 662 14.56 -21.55 -20.86
CA ASN A 662 14.55 -22.31 -19.61
C ASN A 662 15.97 -22.76 -19.21
N GLN A 663 17.00 -22.01 -19.62
CA GLN A 663 18.39 -22.34 -19.34
C GLN A 663 18.63 -22.38 -17.82
N THR A 664 19.18 -23.48 -17.28
CA THR A 664 19.33 -23.69 -15.82
C THR A 664 18.03 -23.54 -15.00
N GLY A 665 16.88 -23.43 -15.67
CA GLY A 665 15.58 -23.17 -15.10
C GLY A 665 14.77 -24.44 -14.88
N ARG A 666 13.57 -24.27 -14.31
CA ARG A 666 12.64 -25.35 -14.04
C ARG A 666 11.22 -25.00 -14.45
N LEU A 667 10.62 -25.85 -15.28
CA LEU A 667 9.20 -25.92 -15.55
C LEU A 667 8.67 -27.20 -14.91
N LEU A 668 7.73 -27.10 -13.96
CA LEU A 668 7.27 -28.26 -13.17
C LEU A 668 5.75 -28.29 -13.02
N ALA A 669 5.14 -29.41 -13.41
CA ALA A 669 3.85 -29.85 -12.88
C ALA A 669 4.10 -30.93 -11.82
N VAL A 670 3.75 -30.66 -10.55
CA VAL A 670 4.16 -31.51 -9.41
C VAL A 670 3.45 -32.86 -9.43
N THR A 671 2.12 -32.86 -9.59
CA THR A 671 1.28 -34.06 -9.56
C THR A 671 0.49 -34.30 -10.84
N GLY A 672 0.56 -33.39 -11.82
CA GLY A 672 -0.18 -33.51 -13.07
C GLY A 672 0.64 -33.18 -14.31
N ASN A 673 -0.02 -32.69 -15.35
CA ASN A 673 0.57 -32.55 -16.67
C ASN A 673 1.22 -31.18 -16.90
N LEU A 674 2.21 -31.16 -17.79
CA LEU A 674 2.84 -29.97 -18.33
C LEU A 674 2.54 -29.90 -19.83
N ASP A 675 1.80 -28.86 -20.24
CA ASP A 675 1.48 -28.55 -21.63
C ASP A 675 2.21 -27.28 -22.06
N LEU A 676 3.22 -27.41 -22.92
CA LEU A 676 3.99 -26.31 -23.47
C LEU A 676 3.71 -26.16 -24.96
N ASN A 677 3.13 -25.03 -25.35
CA ASN A 677 2.99 -24.61 -26.74
C ASN A 677 3.87 -23.37 -26.97
N ALA A 678 4.92 -23.49 -27.77
CA ALA A 678 5.93 -22.44 -27.93
C ALA A 678 6.42 -22.31 -29.38
N THR A 679 7.00 -21.18 -29.74
CA THR A 679 7.72 -20.99 -31.02
C THR A 679 9.21 -21.35 -30.93
N GLY A 680 9.64 -21.92 -29.80
CA GLY A 680 11.00 -22.35 -29.54
C GLY A 680 11.18 -22.68 -28.05
N LEU A 681 12.08 -23.61 -27.75
CA LEU A 681 12.44 -23.96 -26.38
C LEU A 681 13.96 -24.13 -26.27
N ASP A 682 14.59 -23.30 -25.44
CA ASP A 682 15.97 -23.47 -25.01
C ASP A 682 15.98 -24.00 -23.57
N ASN A 683 16.11 -25.32 -23.42
CA ASN A 683 16.15 -26.03 -22.15
C ASN A 683 17.59 -26.43 -21.74
N ARG A 684 18.61 -25.71 -22.21
CA ARG A 684 20.00 -26.07 -21.92
C ARG A 684 20.28 -26.08 -20.42
N SER A 685 20.79 -27.21 -19.91
CA SER A 685 20.98 -27.44 -18.47
C SER A 685 19.72 -27.20 -17.61
N GLY A 686 18.54 -27.13 -18.24
CA GLY A 686 17.25 -26.87 -17.60
C GLY A 686 16.46 -28.15 -17.34
N SER A 687 15.28 -27.99 -16.76
CA SER A 687 14.36 -29.09 -16.48
C SER A 687 12.92 -28.77 -16.89
N VAL A 688 12.28 -29.74 -17.55
CA VAL A 688 10.84 -29.77 -17.88
C VAL A 688 10.27 -31.08 -17.33
N LEU A 689 9.41 -30.97 -16.32
CA LEU A 689 8.99 -32.11 -15.50
C LEU A 689 7.46 -32.13 -15.32
N GLY A 690 6.84 -33.31 -15.43
CA GLY A 690 5.43 -33.53 -15.16
C GLY A 690 5.06 -35.02 -15.19
N VAL A 691 3.81 -35.36 -14.84
CA VAL A 691 3.29 -36.74 -15.04
C VAL A 691 3.12 -37.01 -16.54
N GLY A 692 2.42 -36.14 -17.25
CA GLY A 692 2.48 -36.05 -18.71
C GLY A 692 3.22 -34.79 -19.13
N VAL A 693 4.10 -34.88 -20.12
CA VAL A 693 4.79 -33.72 -20.69
C VAL A 693 4.48 -33.64 -22.17
N LYS A 694 3.80 -32.58 -22.57
CA LYS A 694 3.51 -32.26 -23.97
C LYS A 694 4.27 -31.00 -24.36
N VAL A 695 5.13 -31.10 -25.35
CA VAL A 695 5.87 -29.96 -25.93
C VAL A 695 5.55 -29.84 -27.40
N SER A 696 4.92 -28.74 -27.79
CA SER A 696 4.53 -28.43 -29.15
C SER A 696 5.24 -27.16 -29.59
N ALA A 697 6.21 -27.29 -30.48
CA ALA A 697 6.94 -26.20 -31.11
C ALA A 697 7.07 -26.43 -32.64
N PRO A 698 5.95 -26.57 -33.36
CA PRO A 698 5.97 -26.86 -34.79
C PRO A 698 6.69 -25.73 -35.54
N GLY A 699 7.66 -26.10 -36.37
CA GLY A 699 8.47 -25.12 -37.11
C GLY A 699 9.69 -24.58 -36.36
N ALA A 700 9.91 -24.96 -35.09
CA ALA A 700 11.03 -24.48 -34.29
C ALA A 700 11.94 -25.59 -33.76
N GLN A 701 13.17 -25.22 -33.40
CA GLN A 701 14.12 -26.12 -32.74
C GLN A 701 13.90 -26.14 -31.23
N ILE A 702 14.08 -27.31 -30.64
CA ILE A 702 14.18 -27.51 -29.19
C ILE A 702 15.63 -27.82 -28.87
N ASP A 703 16.27 -27.00 -28.03
CA ASP A 703 17.62 -27.23 -27.53
C ASP A 703 17.55 -27.81 -26.12
N ASN A 704 17.84 -29.10 -25.96
CA ASN A 704 17.86 -29.81 -24.69
C ASN A 704 19.28 -30.21 -24.27
N ARG A 705 20.32 -29.53 -24.76
CA ARG A 705 21.71 -29.89 -24.45
C ARG A 705 22.01 -29.78 -22.96
N GLY A 706 22.47 -30.86 -22.35
CA GLY A 706 22.64 -31.01 -20.89
C GLY A 706 21.35 -30.84 -20.08
N GLY A 707 20.20 -30.69 -20.73
CA GLY A 707 18.88 -30.49 -20.12
C GLY A 707 18.14 -31.79 -19.88
N LYS A 708 16.99 -31.68 -19.21
CA LYS A 708 16.12 -32.82 -18.87
C LYS A 708 14.67 -32.53 -19.25
N ILE A 709 14.04 -33.48 -19.92
CA ILE A 709 12.58 -33.53 -20.14
C ILE A 709 12.10 -34.88 -19.62
N VAL A 710 11.29 -34.89 -18.57
CA VAL A 710 10.91 -36.13 -17.86
C VAL A 710 9.41 -36.16 -17.57
N GLY A 711 8.78 -37.30 -17.85
CA GLY A 711 7.43 -37.61 -17.40
C GLY A 711 7.08 -39.08 -17.58
N ASP A 712 5.89 -39.51 -17.16
CA ASP A 712 5.39 -40.87 -17.44
C ASP A 712 4.96 -41.02 -18.91
N ARG A 713 4.37 -39.95 -19.47
CA ARG A 713 4.13 -39.77 -20.91
C ARG A 713 4.91 -38.57 -21.44
N ILE A 714 5.58 -38.71 -22.58
CA ILE A 714 6.16 -37.58 -23.31
C ILE A 714 5.62 -37.52 -24.75
N ASP A 715 5.06 -36.37 -25.12
CA ASP A 715 4.61 -36.06 -26.48
C ASP A 715 5.32 -34.79 -26.98
N LEU A 716 6.23 -34.92 -27.95
CA LEU A 716 7.00 -33.80 -28.50
C LEU A 716 6.75 -33.65 -30.00
N ASN A 717 6.42 -32.43 -30.42
CA ASN A 717 6.31 -32.02 -31.82
C ASN A 717 7.19 -30.81 -32.07
N ALA A 718 8.17 -30.90 -32.98
CA ALA A 718 9.09 -29.80 -33.28
C ALA A 718 9.60 -29.84 -34.73
N ALA A 719 10.27 -28.78 -35.20
CA ALA A 719 11.07 -28.87 -36.43
C ALA A 719 12.38 -29.65 -36.21
N GLY A 720 12.92 -29.60 -35.00
CA GLY A 720 14.04 -30.44 -34.57
C GLY A 720 14.30 -30.38 -33.07
N LEU A 721 15.13 -31.30 -32.59
CA LEU A 721 15.52 -31.52 -31.22
C LEU A 721 17.04 -31.77 -31.16
N ASP A 722 17.75 -30.89 -30.47
CA ASP A 722 19.15 -31.09 -30.09
C ASP A 722 19.21 -31.63 -28.65
N ASN A 723 19.48 -32.93 -28.52
CA ASN A 723 19.61 -33.62 -27.25
C ASN A 723 21.06 -34.02 -26.96
N ARG A 724 22.03 -33.33 -27.57
CA ARG A 724 23.46 -33.63 -27.36
C ARG A 724 23.93 -33.24 -25.95
N GLU A 725 25.23 -33.38 -25.70
CA GLU A 725 25.88 -32.90 -24.46
C GLU A 725 25.24 -33.45 -23.17
N GLN A 726 24.98 -34.77 -23.11
CA GLN A 726 24.30 -35.43 -21.98
C GLN A 726 22.84 -34.96 -21.76
N GLY A 727 22.17 -34.48 -22.82
CA GLY A 727 20.73 -34.23 -22.81
C GLY A 727 19.94 -35.51 -22.53
N LEU A 728 18.88 -35.38 -21.73
CA LEU A 728 18.02 -36.50 -21.32
C LEU A 728 16.55 -36.23 -21.66
N LEU A 729 15.94 -37.17 -22.38
CA LEU A 729 14.50 -37.35 -22.42
C LEU A 729 14.19 -38.70 -21.76
N ALA A 730 13.33 -38.71 -20.73
CA ALA A 730 12.96 -39.93 -20.01
C ALA A 730 11.44 -40.04 -19.83
N ALA A 731 10.83 -41.02 -20.50
CA ALA A 731 9.44 -41.36 -20.34
C ALA A 731 9.25 -42.61 -19.46
N GLY A 732 8.17 -42.66 -18.70
CA GLY A 732 7.75 -43.84 -17.95
C GLY A 732 6.96 -44.82 -18.81
N THR A 733 6.02 -45.52 -18.19
CA THR A 733 5.29 -46.66 -18.77
C THR A 733 4.26 -46.25 -19.84
N GLN A 734 3.81 -44.99 -19.83
CA GLN A 734 2.90 -44.44 -20.86
C GLN A 734 3.64 -44.09 -22.16
N GLY A 735 4.97 -44.17 -22.16
CA GLY A 735 5.81 -44.11 -23.35
C GLY A 735 6.10 -42.71 -23.87
N MET A 736 6.75 -42.66 -25.02
CA MET A 736 7.23 -41.43 -25.66
C MET A 736 6.86 -41.41 -27.14
N ALA A 737 6.38 -40.26 -27.63
CA ALA A 737 6.29 -39.97 -29.05
C ALA A 737 7.00 -38.67 -29.39
N LEU A 738 7.97 -38.76 -30.30
CA LEU A 738 8.69 -37.63 -30.87
C LEU A 738 8.34 -37.53 -32.35
N SER A 739 7.76 -36.40 -32.75
CA SER A 739 7.30 -36.15 -34.12
C SER A 739 7.97 -34.91 -34.68
N PHE A 740 8.54 -35.04 -35.86
CA PHE A 740 9.16 -33.97 -36.62
C PHE A 740 8.52 -33.85 -38.01
N ALA A 741 8.79 -32.76 -38.73
CA ALA A 741 8.29 -32.59 -40.09
C ALA A 741 8.80 -33.72 -41.01
N PRO A 742 7.99 -34.25 -41.94
CA PRO A 742 8.34 -35.42 -42.77
C PRO A 742 9.40 -35.12 -43.85
N THR A 743 9.81 -33.86 -44.00
CA THR A 743 10.87 -33.43 -44.91
C THR A 743 11.80 -32.46 -44.19
N ALA A 744 13.11 -32.60 -44.41
CA ALA A 744 14.13 -31.71 -43.85
C ALA A 744 15.39 -31.69 -44.72
N SER A 745 16.10 -30.56 -44.69
CA SER A 745 17.41 -30.40 -45.33
C SER A 745 18.58 -30.74 -44.39
N GLN A 746 18.31 -30.87 -43.09
CA GLN A 746 19.27 -31.16 -42.02
C GLN A 746 18.67 -32.19 -41.04
N ALA A 747 19.52 -32.79 -40.20
CA ALA A 747 19.07 -33.69 -39.15
C ALA A 747 18.12 -32.96 -38.18
N GLN A 748 16.94 -33.54 -37.97
CA GLN A 748 15.93 -33.02 -37.07
C GLN A 748 16.10 -33.55 -35.66
N LEU A 749 16.68 -34.74 -35.49
CA LEU A 749 17.12 -35.21 -34.19
C LEU A 749 18.64 -35.25 -34.18
N LEU A 750 19.25 -34.59 -33.20
CA LEU A 750 20.67 -34.68 -32.88
C LEU A 750 20.81 -35.25 -31.46
N ASN A 751 21.10 -36.54 -31.33
CA ASN A 751 21.17 -37.23 -30.04
C ASN A 751 22.59 -37.68 -29.66
N SER A 752 23.62 -37.08 -30.24
CA SER A 752 25.01 -37.49 -29.99
C SER A 752 25.46 -37.24 -28.56
N GLY A 753 25.86 -38.31 -27.85
CA GLY A 753 26.15 -38.27 -26.41
C GLY A 753 24.92 -37.98 -25.53
N GLY A 754 23.73 -38.04 -26.11
CA GLY A 754 22.44 -37.86 -25.44
C GLY A 754 21.71 -39.18 -25.21
N GLN A 755 20.69 -39.13 -24.36
CA GLN A 755 19.87 -40.28 -24.01
C GLN A 755 18.39 -39.96 -24.16
N ILE A 756 17.69 -40.79 -24.94
CA ILE A 756 16.24 -40.76 -25.10
C ILE A 756 15.75 -42.15 -24.68
N GLN A 757 15.04 -42.21 -23.56
CA GLN A 757 14.61 -43.46 -22.96
C GLN A 757 13.12 -43.46 -22.60
N SER A 758 12.51 -44.63 -22.67
CA SER A 758 11.10 -44.85 -22.36
C SER A 758 10.90 -46.23 -21.73
N ASP A 759 10.28 -46.30 -20.56
CA ASP A 759 9.86 -47.60 -19.97
C ASP A 759 8.67 -48.22 -20.72
N GLY A 760 7.92 -47.40 -21.47
CA GLY A 760 6.89 -47.79 -22.43
C GLY A 760 7.38 -47.78 -23.89
N GLY A 761 6.46 -47.68 -24.84
CA GLY A 761 6.82 -47.57 -26.28
C GLY A 761 7.50 -46.25 -26.62
N LEU A 762 8.56 -46.31 -27.43
CA LEU A 762 9.29 -45.17 -27.98
C LEU A 762 8.99 -45.06 -29.48
N LEU A 763 8.28 -44.00 -29.87
CA LEU A 763 7.95 -43.68 -31.26
C LEU A 763 8.73 -42.44 -31.72
N LEU A 764 9.49 -42.57 -32.81
CA LEU A 764 10.14 -41.45 -33.48
C LEU A 764 9.67 -41.37 -34.92
N SER A 765 9.24 -40.19 -35.37
CA SER A 765 8.89 -39.95 -36.77
C SER A 765 9.50 -38.64 -37.26
N GLY A 766 10.13 -38.64 -38.44
CA GLY A 766 10.76 -37.46 -39.03
C GLY A 766 11.47 -37.74 -40.35
N ALA A 767 12.12 -36.75 -40.95
CA ALA A 767 12.86 -36.91 -42.20
C ALA A 767 14.27 -37.49 -42.02
N TRP A 768 15.01 -36.95 -41.04
CA TRP A 768 16.41 -37.30 -40.77
C TRP A 768 16.67 -37.30 -39.27
N LEU A 769 16.99 -38.47 -38.73
CA LEU A 769 17.32 -38.68 -37.32
C LEU A 769 18.78 -39.12 -37.16
N ASP A 770 19.54 -38.43 -36.30
CA ASP A 770 20.93 -38.75 -35.98
C ASP A 770 21.08 -39.12 -34.49
N ASN A 771 21.35 -40.40 -34.25
CA ASN A 771 21.63 -41.01 -32.96
C ASN A 771 23.10 -41.42 -32.82
N SER A 772 24.02 -40.82 -33.58
CA SER A 772 25.43 -41.19 -33.54
C SER A 772 26.03 -41.01 -32.14
N ALA A 773 26.63 -42.03 -31.54
CA ALA A 773 27.09 -42.03 -30.14
C ALA A 773 26.00 -41.69 -29.10
N GLY A 774 24.72 -41.78 -29.48
CA GLY A 774 23.56 -41.55 -28.62
C GLY A 774 22.87 -42.85 -28.20
N THR A 775 21.90 -42.75 -27.31
CA THR A 775 21.05 -43.89 -26.91
C THR A 775 19.57 -43.59 -27.16
N LEU A 776 18.91 -44.49 -27.88
CA LEU A 776 17.46 -44.63 -27.98
C LEU A 776 17.05 -45.94 -27.31
N LEU A 777 16.27 -45.86 -26.24
CA LEU A 777 15.83 -47.02 -25.46
C LEU A 777 14.31 -46.99 -25.27
N GLY A 778 13.62 -48.10 -25.56
CA GLY A 778 12.17 -48.21 -25.36
C GLY A 778 11.75 -49.64 -25.03
N GLN A 779 10.56 -49.86 -24.48
CA GLN A 779 9.99 -51.22 -24.45
C GLN A 779 9.82 -51.74 -25.88
N ASN A 780 9.15 -50.96 -26.73
CA ASN A 780 9.14 -51.12 -28.18
C ASN A 780 9.78 -49.87 -28.77
N VAL A 781 10.61 -50.01 -29.80
CA VAL A 781 11.19 -48.86 -30.50
C VAL A 781 10.68 -48.86 -31.93
N LEU A 782 9.89 -47.85 -32.29
CA LEU A 782 9.40 -47.63 -33.65
C LEU A 782 10.01 -46.34 -34.21
N ILE A 783 10.79 -46.47 -35.27
CA ILE A 783 11.37 -45.33 -35.98
C ILE A 783 10.81 -45.31 -37.40
N ASP A 784 10.21 -44.18 -37.79
CA ASP A 784 9.68 -43.93 -39.13
C ASP A 784 10.36 -42.70 -39.73
N ALA A 785 11.37 -42.93 -40.57
CA ALA A 785 12.14 -41.84 -41.16
C ALA A 785 12.86 -42.23 -42.45
N PRO A 786 12.88 -41.39 -43.51
CA PRO A 786 13.73 -41.61 -44.67
C PRO A 786 15.20 -41.86 -44.33
N ARG A 787 15.77 -41.12 -43.38
CA ARG A 787 17.18 -41.24 -43.00
C ARG A 787 17.35 -41.43 -41.50
N LEU A 788 18.00 -42.52 -41.11
CA LEU A 788 18.43 -42.80 -39.74
C LEU A 788 19.94 -43.05 -39.71
N ILE A 789 20.67 -42.28 -38.91
CA ILE A 789 22.09 -42.47 -38.64
C ILE A 789 22.25 -42.91 -37.19
N ASN A 790 22.81 -44.09 -36.96
CA ASN A 790 23.08 -44.70 -35.66
C ASN A 790 24.56 -45.10 -35.57
N ASP A 791 25.44 -44.21 -36.00
CA ASP A 791 26.87 -44.51 -36.15
C ASP A 791 27.63 -44.30 -34.84
N ASN A 792 28.95 -44.53 -34.85
CA ASN A 792 29.88 -44.16 -33.77
C ASN A 792 29.45 -44.67 -32.38
N ASN A 793 29.14 -45.96 -32.26
CA ASN A 793 28.57 -46.57 -31.04
C ASN A 793 27.19 -46.01 -30.64
N GLY A 794 26.41 -45.47 -31.59
CA GLY A 794 25.00 -45.19 -31.37
C GLY A 794 24.22 -46.46 -31.02
N ALA A 795 23.29 -46.36 -30.09
CA ALA A 795 22.51 -47.49 -29.57
C ALA A 795 21.02 -47.27 -29.81
N VAL A 796 20.39 -48.21 -30.51
CA VAL A 796 18.92 -48.35 -30.61
C VAL A 796 18.55 -49.68 -29.99
N VAL A 797 17.98 -49.64 -28.80
CA VAL A 797 17.79 -50.83 -27.97
C VAL A 797 16.34 -50.94 -27.52
N SER A 798 15.77 -52.14 -27.60
CA SER A 798 14.53 -52.43 -26.90
C SER A 798 14.75 -53.15 -25.58
N ASN A 799 13.87 -52.90 -24.61
CA ASN A 799 13.85 -53.57 -23.31
C ASN A 799 12.57 -54.40 -23.17
N GLY A 800 12.46 -55.46 -23.98
CA GLY A 800 11.37 -56.45 -23.87
C GLY A 800 10.33 -56.46 -25.00
N GLY A 801 10.48 -55.61 -26.03
CA GLY A 801 9.60 -55.52 -27.20
C GLY A 801 10.38 -55.38 -28.51
N ASP A 802 9.70 -55.10 -29.62
CA ASP A 802 10.33 -55.09 -30.95
C ASP A 802 11.10 -53.79 -31.24
N VAL A 803 12.10 -53.87 -32.12
CA VAL A 803 12.69 -52.70 -32.78
C VAL A 803 12.22 -52.70 -34.23
N THR A 804 11.37 -51.74 -34.58
CA THR A 804 10.83 -51.57 -35.94
C THR A 804 11.37 -50.28 -36.56
N LEU A 805 12.16 -50.42 -37.63
CA LEU A 805 12.76 -49.34 -38.38
C LEU A 805 12.10 -49.28 -39.77
N LYS A 806 11.17 -48.37 -39.95
CA LYS A 806 10.60 -47.99 -41.25
C LYS A 806 11.47 -46.89 -41.83
N VAL A 807 12.56 -47.29 -42.47
CA VAL A 807 13.54 -46.35 -43.04
C VAL A 807 13.45 -46.41 -44.54
N SER A 808 13.01 -45.34 -45.22
CA SER A 808 12.71 -45.40 -46.67
C SER A 808 13.88 -45.06 -47.60
N ASN A 809 15.00 -44.56 -47.07
CA ASN A 809 16.19 -44.21 -47.84
C ASN A 809 17.46 -44.81 -47.20
N LEU A 810 18.07 -44.12 -46.25
CA LEU A 810 19.37 -44.50 -45.68
C LEU A 810 19.24 -44.89 -44.19
N LEU A 811 19.60 -46.14 -43.88
CA LEU A 811 19.91 -46.59 -42.52
C LEU A 811 21.42 -46.80 -42.40
N SER A 812 22.11 -45.90 -41.70
CA SER A 812 23.51 -46.08 -41.30
C SER A 812 23.58 -46.53 -39.84
N ASN A 813 24.32 -47.59 -39.58
CA ASN A 813 24.60 -48.17 -38.27
C ASN A 813 26.09 -48.54 -38.20
N MET A 814 26.97 -47.65 -38.66
CA MET A 814 28.40 -47.89 -38.71
C MET A 814 28.98 -47.88 -37.30
N THR A 815 29.54 -49.01 -36.83
CA THR A 815 29.96 -49.24 -35.43
C THR A 815 28.85 -49.12 -34.37
N GLY A 816 27.59 -48.94 -34.79
CA GLY A 816 26.44 -48.83 -33.89
C GLY A 816 25.81 -50.16 -33.50
N ILE A 817 24.87 -50.11 -32.57
CA ILE A 817 24.13 -51.26 -32.05
C ILE A 817 22.63 -51.03 -32.28
N ILE A 818 22.00 -51.99 -32.95
CA ILE A 818 20.53 -52.15 -33.02
C ILE A 818 20.19 -53.51 -32.41
N ASP A 819 19.59 -53.50 -31.22
CA ASP A 819 19.37 -54.72 -30.43
C ASP A 819 17.94 -54.78 -29.90
N ALA A 820 17.20 -55.81 -30.31
CA ALA A 820 15.87 -56.10 -29.78
C ALA A 820 15.89 -57.17 -28.66
N GLY A 821 17.07 -57.57 -28.19
CA GLY A 821 17.26 -58.67 -27.26
C GLY A 821 16.63 -59.97 -27.75
N SER A 822 15.55 -60.39 -27.08
CA SER A 822 14.78 -61.58 -27.45
C SER A 822 13.63 -61.34 -28.44
N SER A 823 13.48 -60.12 -28.94
CA SER A 823 12.37 -59.71 -29.79
C SER A 823 12.84 -59.46 -31.23
N LEU A 824 11.94 -59.04 -32.11
CA LEU A 824 12.26 -58.88 -33.53
C LEU A 824 12.88 -57.51 -33.81
N VAL A 825 13.94 -57.51 -34.61
CA VAL A 825 14.37 -56.31 -35.36
C VAL A 825 13.76 -56.39 -36.76
N THR A 826 12.84 -55.49 -37.06
CA THR A 826 12.24 -55.33 -38.40
C THR A 826 12.80 -54.08 -39.05
N ILE A 827 13.40 -54.22 -40.23
CA ILE A 827 13.85 -53.10 -41.06
C ILE A 827 13.07 -53.15 -42.37
N SER A 828 12.33 -52.10 -42.71
CA SER A 828 11.52 -52.04 -43.93
C SER A 828 11.69 -50.71 -44.65
N GLY A 829 11.65 -50.76 -45.99
CA GLY A 829 11.72 -49.59 -46.87
C GLY A 829 13.12 -49.13 -47.28
N SER A 830 14.20 -49.62 -46.66
CA SER A 830 15.53 -49.00 -46.80
C SER A 830 16.12 -49.30 -48.17
N SER A 831 16.47 -48.26 -48.93
CA SER A 831 17.22 -48.42 -50.18
C SER A 831 18.70 -48.67 -49.92
N ASP A 832 19.27 -48.03 -48.88
CA ASP A 832 20.66 -48.15 -48.48
C ASP A 832 20.79 -48.49 -46.99
N LEU A 833 21.38 -49.67 -46.70
CA LEU A 833 21.66 -50.13 -45.34
C LEU A 833 23.18 -50.27 -45.14
N ASN A 834 23.79 -49.35 -44.40
CA ASN A 834 25.20 -49.42 -44.03
C ASN A 834 25.36 -49.89 -42.58
N ASN A 835 25.84 -51.13 -42.38
CA ASN A 835 26.08 -51.70 -41.05
C ASN A 835 27.57 -52.07 -40.85
N GLN A 836 28.50 -51.35 -41.47
CA GLN A 836 29.92 -51.67 -41.36
C GLN A 836 30.42 -51.50 -39.92
N GLY A 837 30.99 -52.57 -39.35
CA GLY A 837 31.44 -52.60 -37.95
C GLY A 837 30.32 -52.53 -36.90
N GLY A 838 29.05 -52.39 -37.31
CA GLY A 838 27.89 -52.35 -36.44
C GLY A 838 27.23 -53.70 -36.21
N SER A 839 26.37 -53.79 -35.19
CA SER A 839 25.66 -55.01 -34.81
C SER A 839 24.15 -54.82 -34.93
N ILE A 840 23.49 -55.75 -35.63
CA ILE A 840 22.02 -55.88 -35.68
C ILE A 840 21.69 -57.32 -35.23
N ARG A 841 21.06 -57.50 -34.06
CA ARG A 841 20.88 -58.85 -33.46
C ARG A 841 19.42 -59.33 -33.48
N GLY A 842 19.23 -60.57 -33.97
CA GLY A 842 17.96 -61.33 -34.05
C GLY A 842 18.18 -62.85 -34.30
N LYS A 843 17.23 -63.73 -33.97
CA LYS A 843 17.40 -65.19 -33.62
C LYS A 843 17.46 -66.28 -34.73
N GLN A 844 17.89 -66.02 -35.97
CA GLN A 844 17.44 -66.86 -37.12
C GLN A 844 17.96 -68.33 -37.27
N LEU A 845 19.25 -68.69 -37.07
CA LEU A 845 19.74 -70.06 -37.37
C LEU A 845 19.13 -71.15 -36.45
N SER A 846 18.92 -70.81 -35.17
CA SER A 846 18.30 -71.74 -34.22
C SER A 846 16.87 -72.08 -34.64
N LEU A 847 16.13 -71.09 -35.15
CA LEU A 847 14.72 -71.24 -35.52
C LEU A 847 14.52 -72.03 -36.82
N GLN A 848 15.42 -71.89 -37.80
CA GLN A 848 15.25 -72.54 -39.11
C GLN A 848 15.84 -73.95 -39.19
N GLY A 849 16.95 -74.22 -38.50
CA GLY A 849 17.66 -75.51 -38.61
C GLY A 849 17.37 -76.51 -37.49
N VAL A 850 17.05 -76.04 -36.28
CA VAL A 850 17.06 -76.89 -35.07
C VAL A 850 15.70 -76.93 -34.38
N MET A 851 15.03 -75.79 -34.25
CA MET A 851 13.72 -75.73 -33.59
C MET A 851 12.60 -76.55 -34.27
N PRO A 852 12.60 -76.83 -35.60
CA PRO A 852 11.59 -77.71 -36.20
C PRO A 852 11.56 -79.12 -35.60
N LEU A 853 12.69 -79.66 -35.13
CA LEU A 853 12.73 -80.95 -34.42
C LEU A 853 11.93 -80.96 -33.11
N PHE A 854 11.72 -79.78 -32.54
CA PHE A 854 11.00 -79.57 -31.30
C PHE A 854 9.56 -79.09 -31.55
N GLY A 855 9.04 -79.22 -32.79
CA GLY A 855 7.68 -78.85 -33.17
C GLY A 855 7.50 -77.40 -33.65
N TYR A 856 8.59 -76.67 -33.91
CA TYR A 856 8.51 -75.31 -34.46
C TYR A 856 8.01 -75.34 -35.91
N GLY A 857 6.86 -74.69 -36.16
CA GLY A 857 6.20 -74.67 -37.47
C GLY A 857 5.13 -75.76 -37.67
N SER A 858 4.91 -76.63 -36.68
CA SER A 858 3.88 -77.68 -36.72
C SER A 858 2.46 -77.11 -36.54
N ARG A 859 1.45 -77.83 -37.05
CA ARG A 859 0.03 -77.45 -36.91
C ARG A 859 -0.64 -78.11 -35.70
N MET A 860 -1.63 -77.41 -35.16
CA MET A 860 -2.58 -77.94 -34.19
C MET A 860 -3.74 -78.63 -34.91
N LYS A 861 -4.46 -79.53 -34.24
CA LYS A 861 -5.63 -80.24 -34.81
C LYS A 861 -6.74 -79.29 -35.28
N SER A 862 -6.75 -78.06 -34.79
CA SER A 862 -7.63 -76.96 -35.22
C SER A 862 -7.22 -76.30 -36.55
N GLY A 863 -6.08 -76.68 -37.13
CA GLY A 863 -5.51 -76.10 -38.36
C GLY A 863 -4.62 -74.88 -38.15
N ALA A 864 -4.55 -74.31 -36.94
CA ALA A 864 -3.66 -73.19 -36.59
C ALA A 864 -2.20 -73.65 -36.38
N TYR A 865 -1.23 -72.74 -36.47
CA TYR A 865 0.16 -73.05 -36.13
C TYR A 865 0.38 -73.11 -34.61
N MET A 866 1.26 -74.01 -34.17
CA MET A 866 1.68 -74.10 -32.78
C MET A 866 2.32 -72.78 -32.29
N PRO A 867 2.02 -72.32 -31.06
CA PRO A 867 2.68 -71.16 -30.46
C PRO A 867 4.21 -71.33 -30.36
N THR A 868 4.96 -70.33 -30.83
CA THR A 868 6.42 -70.41 -31.00
C THR A 868 7.25 -69.83 -29.85
N SER A 869 6.61 -69.28 -28.82
CA SER A 869 7.28 -68.55 -27.72
C SER A 869 8.32 -69.39 -26.96
N HIS A 870 8.07 -70.69 -26.80
CA HIS A 870 9.02 -71.61 -26.14
C HIS A 870 10.26 -71.87 -27.00
N HIS A 871 10.11 -72.05 -28.32
CA HIS A 871 11.22 -72.18 -29.27
C HIS A 871 12.03 -70.89 -29.39
N MET A 872 11.37 -69.73 -29.37
CA MET A 872 12.03 -68.43 -29.39
C MET A 872 12.86 -68.19 -28.13
N ASN A 873 12.35 -68.59 -26.96
CA ASN A 873 13.08 -68.47 -25.69
C ASN A 873 14.25 -69.46 -25.61
N LEU A 874 14.12 -70.64 -26.23
CA LEU A 874 15.22 -71.62 -26.36
C LEU A 874 16.27 -71.20 -27.39
N ALA A 875 15.88 -70.45 -28.43
CA ALA A 875 16.77 -69.90 -29.45
C ALA A 875 17.59 -68.69 -28.96
N THR A 876 17.53 -68.33 -27.67
CA THR A 876 18.15 -67.11 -27.14
C THR A 876 18.72 -67.31 -25.76
N TRP A 877 20.05 -67.23 -25.70
CA TRP A 877 20.87 -67.59 -24.56
C TRP A 877 20.31 -67.13 -23.20
N HIS A 878 20.06 -65.83 -23.05
CA HIS A 878 19.65 -65.24 -21.76
C HIS A 878 18.19 -65.51 -21.37
N THR A 879 17.35 -65.99 -22.30
CA THR A 879 15.93 -66.30 -22.03
C THR A 879 15.64 -67.78 -21.81
N ILE A 880 16.64 -68.65 -21.99
CA ILE A 880 16.45 -70.11 -21.90
C ILE A 880 15.93 -70.52 -20.52
N ASN A 881 16.40 -69.89 -19.44
CA ASN A 881 15.95 -70.21 -18.08
C ASN A 881 14.44 -69.95 -17.87
N ALA A 882 13.84 -69.04 -18.63
CA ALA A 882 12.42 -68.74 -18.53
C ALA A 882 11.55 -69.93 -18.97
N VAL A 883 12.05 -70.77 -19.89
CA VAL A 883 11.33 -71.93 -20.41
C VAL A 883 11.18 -73.04 -19.35
N TYR A 884 12.02 -73.04 -18.31
CA TYR A 884 11.96 -74.02 -17.20
C TYR A 884 11.02 -73.62 -16.05
N SER A 885 10.36 -72.47 -16.15
CA SER A 885 9.43 -72.03 -15.10
C SER A 885 8.21 -72.96 -15.03
N GLN A 886 7.66 -73.15 -13.81
CA GLN A 886 6.46 -73.98 -13.60
C GLN A 886 5.27 -73.48 -14.44
N LYS A 887 5.17 -72.16 -14.66
CA LYS A 887 4.18 -71.53 -15.53
C LYS A 887 4.34 -71.95 -17.00
N SER A 888 5.57 -71.97 -17.52
CA SER A 888 5.86 -72.42 -18.89
C SER A 888 5.60 -73.92 -19.06
N GLN A 889 5.90 -74.73 -18.06
CA GLN A 889 5.65 -76.18 -18.09
C GLN A 889 4.14 -76.51 -18.05
N LEU A 890 3.34 -75.81 -17.25
CA LEU A 890 1.89 -75.96 -17.21
C LEU A 890 1.22 -75.56 -18.53
N ALA A 891 1.70 -74.46 -19.15
CA ALA A 891 1.20 -73.99 -20.44
C ALA A 891 1.52 -74.94 -21.60
N LEU A 892 2.73 -75.52 -21.61
CA LEU A 892 3.07 -76.61 -22.53
C LEU A 892 2.20 -77.85 -22.29
N GLY A 893 2.02 -78.24 -21.02
CA GLY A 893 1.26 -79.42 -20.57
C GLY A 893 -0.17 -79.49 -21.13
N SER A 894 -0.87 -78.35 -21.17
CA SER A 894 -2.23 -78.28 -21.70
C SER A 894 -2.31 -78.41 -23.22
N MET A 895 -1.25 -78.04 -23.97
CA MET A 895 -1.22 -78.12 -25.43
C MET A 895 -1.02 -79.55 -25.96
N ARG A 896 -0.61 -80.50 -25.09
CA ARG A 896 -0.30 -81.88 -25.48
C ARG A 896 -1.48 -82.63 -26.12
N TYR A 897 -2.71 -82.25 -25.81
CA TYR A 897 -3.91 -82.92 -26.32
C TYR A 897 -4.38 -82.40 -27.70
N ASP A 898 -3.90 -81.22 -28.11
CA ASP A 898 -4.43 -80.42 -29.22
C ASP A 898 -3.48 -80.25 -30.43
N ILE A 899 -2.27 -80.82 -30.37
CA ILE A 899 -1.26 -80.75 -31.45
C ILE A 899 -1.35 -81.95 -32.40
N GLU A 900 -1.11 -81.72 -33.70
CA GLU A 900 -1.16 -82.75 -34.75
C GLU A 900 0.18 -83.51 -34.90
N ASP A 901 1.32 -82.81 -34.74
CA ASP A 901 2.67 -83.39 -34.64
C ASP A 901 3.01 -83.77 -33.20
N THR A 902 2.68 -85.00 -32.80
CA THR A 902 2.93 -85.49 -31.44
C THR A 902 4.41 -85.74 -31.15
N GLY A 903 5.27 -85.87 -32.18
CA GLY A 903 6.68 -86.18 -32.01
C GLY A 903 7.54 -84.98 -31.62
N GLY A 904 7.37 -83.84 -32.30
CA GLY A 904 8.14 -82.62 -32.01
C GLY A 904 7.88 -82.06 -30.62
N ILE A 905 6.63 -82.15 -30.14
CA ILE A 905 6.25 -81.61 -28.85
C ILE A 905 6.79 -82.44 -27.68
N ASP A 906 6.73 -83.78 -27.76
CA ASP A 906 7.25 -84.65 -26.70
C ASP A 906 8.77 -84.46 -26.52
N ARG A 907 9.49 -84.17 -27.61
CA ARG A 907 10.92 -83.78 -27.59
C ARG A 907 11.14 -82.43 -26.90
N LEU A 908 10.31 -81.44 -27.18
CA LEU A 908 10.37 -80.12 -26.53
C LEU A 908 10.16 -80.24 -25.01
N PHE A 909 9.18 -81.03 -24.58
CA PHE A 909 8.97 -81.32 -23.15
C PHE A 909 10.19 -81.94 -22.51
N LYS A 910 10.75 -82.98 -23.13
CA LYS A 910 11.90 -83.69 -22.58
C LYS A 910 13.13 -82.80 -22.48
N LEU A 911 13.37 -81.91 -23.46
CA LEU A 911 14.43 -80.90 -23.40
C LEU A 911 14.22 -79.90 -22.25
N ILE A 912 12.99 -79.55 -21.95
CA ILE A 912 12.62 -78.61 -20.88
C ILE A 912 12.71 -79.29 -19.50
N GLU A 913 12.21 -80.51 -19.34
CA GLU A 913 12.28 -81.29 -18.09
C GLU A 913 13.72 -81.55 -17.66
N GLN A 914 14.60 -81.85 -18.61
CA GLN A 914 16.03 -82.04 -18.37
C GLN A 914 16.82 -80.73 -18.28
N ARG A 915 16.16 -79.57 -18.42
CA ARG A 915 16.79 -78.24 -18.45
C ARG A 915 17.94 -78.10 -19.45
N ALA A 916 17.82 -78.76 -20.61
CA ALA A 916 18.89 -78.92 -21.58
C ALA A 916 18.95 -77.81 -22.66
N GLY A 917 18.22 -76.71 -22.50
CA GLY A 917 18.17 -75.62 -23.47
C GLY A 917 19.45 -74.78 -23.57
N HIS A 918 20.19 -74.56 -22.48
CA HIS A 918 21.50 -73.87 -22.57
C HIS A 918 22.51 -74.76 -23.26
N TRP A 919 22.44 -76.07 -22.99
CA TRP A 919 23.17 -77.08 -23.75
C TRP A 919 22.81 -76.99 -25.24
N LEU A 920 21.52 -76.99 -25.59
CA LEU A 920 21.09 -76.86 -27.00
C LEU A 920 21.61 -75.58 -27.65
N ALA A 921 21.56 -74.44 -26.95
CA ALA A 921 22.08 -73.19 -27.46
C ALA A 921 23.60 -73.24 -27.65
N MET A 922 24.36 -73.83 -26.72
CA MET A 922 25.79 -74.07 -26.90
C MET A 922 26.07 -75.00 -28.06
N GLU A 923 25.30 -76.08 -28.22
CA GLU A 923 25.48 -77.00 -29.32
C GLU A 923 25.23 -76.32 -30.67
N VAL A 924 24.27 -75.40 -30.75
CA VAL A 924 24.03 -74.59 -31.95
C VAL A 924 25.17 -73.60 -32.21
N GLU A 925 25.72 -72.96 -31.18
CA GLU A 925 26.89 -72.08 -31.32
C GLU A 925 28.15 -72.86 -31.72
N GLU A 926 28.43 -73.97 -31.05
CA GLU A 926 29.47 -74.92 -31.42
C GLU A 926 29.24 -75.45 -32.83
N THR A 927 27.99 -75.62 -33.27
CA THR A 927 27.70 -76.09 -34.63
C THR A 927 28.08 -75.05 -35.65
N LYS A 928 27.82 -73.77 -35.40
CA LYS A 928 28.33 -72.68 -36.25
C LYS A 928 29.86 -72.69 -36.32
N ILE A 929 30.52 -72.92 -35.19
CA ILE A 929 31.98 -72.97 -35.11
C ILE A 929 32.53 -74.22 -35.82
N GLN A 930 31.93 -75.39 -35.68
CA GLN A 930 32.41 -76.62 -36.33
C GLN A 930 32.08 -76.66 -37.82
N LEU A 931 30.92 -76.15 -38.22
CA LEU A 931 30.58 -75.90 -39.63
C LEU A 931 31.44 -74.80 -40.24
N THR A 932 32.33 -74.17 -39.49
CA THR A 932 33.44 -73.41 -40.05
C THR A 932 34.57 -74.33 -40.53
N HIS A 933 34.75 -75.52 -39.98
CA HIS A 933 35.84 -76.44 -40.33
C HIS A 933 35.43 -77.75 -41.01
N THR A 934 34.15 -78.15 -40.96
CA THR A 934 33.62 -79.38 -41.57
C THR A 934 32.44 -79.12 -42.50
N GLU A 935 32.20 -79.99 -43.50
CA GLU A 935 31.12 -79.83 -44.50
C GLU A 935 29.73 -80.15 -43.95
N ASN A 936 29.65 -81.08 -43.01
CA ASN A 936 28.43 -81.43 -42.34
C ASN A 936 28.75 -81.56 -40.87
N ARG A 937 27.77 -81.23 -40.04
CA ARG A 937 27.77 -81.58 -38.64
C ARG A 937 26.50 -82.35 -38.37
N HIS A 938 26.72 -83.61 -38.06
CA HIS A 938 25.71 -84.40 -37.38
C HIS A 938 25.65 -83.89 -35.94
N LEU A 939 24.54 -83.26 -35.57
CA LEU A 939 24.32 -82.82 -34.21
C LEU A 939 23.46 -83.86 -33.49
N PRO A 940 24.08 -84.75 -32.67
CA PRO A 940 23.33 -85.75 -31.92
C PRO A 940 22.49 -85.08 -30.83
N MET A 941 21.22 -85.47 -30.77
CA MET A 941 20.22 -84.96 -29.83
C MET A 941 19.80 -86.04 -28.82
N ASP A 942 20.69 -86.97 -28.50
CA ASP A 942 20.43 -88.13 -27.62
C ASP A 942 19.96 -87.74 -26.21
N ARG A 943 20.36 -86.55 -25.73
CA ARG A 943 19.84 -86.01 -24.46
C ARG A 943 18.32 -85.84 -24.50
N VAL A 944 17.79 -85.52 -25.66
CA VAL A 944 16.35 -85.32 -25.88
C VAL A 944 15.67 -86.63 -26.21
N GLU A 945 16.16 -87.39 -27.19
CA GLU A 945 15.56 -88.67 -27.61
C GLU A 945 16.65 -89.56 -28.17
N ALA A 946 16.70 -90.82 -27.74
CA ALA A 946 17.76 -91.74 -28.12
C ALA A 946 17.74 -91.96 -29.64
N GLY A 947 18.86 -91.69 -30.31
CA GLY A 947 18.99 -91.79 -31.77
C GLY A 947 18.47 -90.58 -32.55
N LEU A 948 17.94 -89.54 -31.88
CA LEU A 948 17.55 -88.29 -32.53
C LEU A 948 18.79 -87.49 -32.91
N SER A 949 18.77 -86.90 -34.09
CA SER A 949 19.85 -86.05 -34.58
C SER A 949 19.34 -85.05 -35.60
N VAL A 950 20.10 -83.99 -35.82
CA VAL A 950 19.92 -83.10 -36.98
C VAL A 950 21.21 -83.02 -37.76
N ASP A 951 21.10 -83.29 -39.05
CA ASP A 951 22.18 -83.05 -39.99
C ASP A 951 22.10 -81.59 -40.43
N LEU A 952 23.07 -80.82 -39.96
CA LEU A 952 23.25 -79.44 -40.37
C LEU A 952 24.43 -79.43 -41.34
N SER A 953 24.16 -79.01 -42.58
CA SER A 953 25.21 -78.87 -43.57
C SER A 953 25.82 -77.48 -43.51
N ARG A 954 27.09 -77.39 -43.88
CA ARG A 954 27.78 -76.14 -44.20
C ARG A 954 26.96 -75.36 -45.22
N VAL A 955 26.41 -76.03 -46.23
CA VAL A 955 25.55 -75.41 -47.25
C VAL A 955 24.32 -74.74 -46.64
N MET A 956 23.63 -75.38 -45.69
CA MET A 956 22.48 -74.77 -45.00
C MET A 956 22.90 -73.61 -44.10
N PHE A 957 24.01 -73.75 -43.39
CA PHE A 957 24.58 -72.68 -42.56
C PHE A 957 24.99 -71.47 -43.41
N GLU A 958 25.72 -71.72 -44.50
CA GLU A 958 26.18 -70.73 -45.47
C GLU A 958 25.00 -70.10 -46.22
N ALA A 959 23.97 -70.87 -46.59
CA ALA A 959 22.72 -70.34 -47.13
C ALA A 959 22.00 -69.42 -46.13
N ALA A 960 21.99 -69.77 -44.85
CA ALA A 960 21.44 -68.94 -43.78
C ALA A 960 22.26 -67.66 -43.51
N ILE A 961 23.48 -67.58 -44.04
CA ILE A 961 24.36 -66.39 -43.96
C ILE A 961 24.75 -65.81 -45.34
N ASP A 962 24.10 -66.24 -46.43
CA ASP A 962 24.56 -65.98 -47.81
C ASP A 962 24.47 -64.49 -48.16
N ALA A 963 23.38 -63.86 -47.73
CA ALA A 963 23.20 -62.42 -47.83
C ALA A 963 24.29 -61.63 -47.09
N GLN A 964 24.86 -62.20 -46.01
CA GLN A 964 25.94 -61.60 -45.24
C GLN A 964 27.29 -61.77 -45.97
N LEU A 965 27.52 -62.88 -46.68
CA LEU A 965 28.73 -63.12 -47.46
C LEU A 965 28.84 -62.18 -48.68
N GLU A 966 27.73 -61.95 -49.38
CA GLU A 966 27.66 -60.99 -50.50
C GLU A 966 28.04 -59.56 -50.05
N ARG A 967 27.60 -59.15 -48.86
CA ARG A 967 27.96 -57.83 -48.29
C ARG A 967 29.46 -57.69 -48.04
N VAL A 968 30.14 -58.76 -47.63
CA VAL A 968 31.59 -58.70 -47.42
C VAL A 968 32.33 -58.53 -48.74
N ARG A 969 31.92 -59.21 -49.82
CA ARG A 969 32.52 -59.02 -51.15
C ARG A 969 32.44 -57.58 -51.62
N ASN A 970 31.25 -57.00 -51.57
CA ASN A 970 31.06 -55.62 -52.01
C ASN A 970 31.89 -54.63 -51.19
N SER A 971 32.09 -54.90 -49.90
CA SER A 971 32.92 -54.07 -49.02
C SER A 971 34.41 -54.14 -49.39
N VAL A 972 34.94 -55.33 -49.71
CA VAL A 972 36.35 -55.50 -50.11
C VAL A 972 36.62 -54.84 -51.47
N THR A 973 35.74 -55.01 -52.46
CA THR A 973 35.88 -54.35 -53.77
C THR A 973 35.89 -52.84 -53.64
N THR A 974 34.98 -52.29 -52.84
CA THR A 974 34.89 -50.86 -52.58
C THR A 974 36.16 -50.35 -51.90
N LEU A 975 36.65 -51.05 -50.87
CA LEU A 975 37.88 -50.70 -50.16
C LEU A 975 39.11 -50.58 -51.09
N LEU A 976 39.26 -51.51 -52.03
CA LEU A 976 40.40 -51.52 -52.96
C LEU A 976 40.29 -50.40 -53.99
N ASN A 977 39.08 -50.16 -54.51
CA ASN A 977 38.80 -49.05 -55.41
C ASN A 977 39.06 -47.70 -54.73
N ASP A 978 38.58 -47.52 -53.49
CA ASP A 978 38.77 -46.30 -52.72
C ASP A 978 40.24 -46.06 -52.37
N ALA A 979 41.01 -47.13 -52.12
CA ALA A 979 42.45 -47.05 -51.86
C ALA A 979 43.29 -46.78 -53.13
N GLY A 980 42.67 -46.78 -54.33
CA GLY A 980 43.40 -46.73 -55.60
C GLY A 980 44.32 -47.93 -55.82
N VAL A 981 44.04 -49.05 -55.15
CA VAL A 981 44.84 -50.28 -55.19
C VAL A 981 44.09 -51.31 -56.03
N ASN A 982 44.63 -51.63 -57.20
CA ASN A 982 44.09 -52.72 -58.01
C ASN A 982 44.23 -54.05 -57.24
N VAL A 983 43.30 -54.98 -57.44
CA VAL A 983 43.30 -56.31 -56.79
C VAL A 983 44.65 -57.04 -56.95
N GLU A 984 45.34 -56.81 -58.06
CA GLU A 984 46.67 -57.38 -58.36
C GLU A 984 47.80 -56.82 -57.48
N GLN A 985 47.62 -55.60 -56.94
CA GLN A 985 48.59 -54.92 -56.09
C GLN A 985 48.48 -55.34 -54.62
N VAL A 986 47.47 -56.11 -54.24
CA VAL A 986 47.35 -56.63 -52.88
C VAL A 986 48.31 -57.81 -52.72
N ASN A 987 49.43 -57.58 -52.04
CA ASN A 987 50.45 -58.61 -51.89
C ASN A 987 50.13 -59.65 -50.81
N THR A 988 49.32 -59.34 -49.80
CA THR A 988 49.06 -60.25 -48.66
C THR A 988 47.71 -59.97 -47.98
N VAL A 989 46.95 -61.02 -47.65
CA VAL A 989 45.71 -60.96 -46.87
C VAL A 989 45.90 -61.72 -45.57
N PHE A 990 45.63 -61.06 -44.44
CA PHE A 990 45.72 -61.67 -43.11
C PHE A 990 44.33 -62.09 -42.62
N PHE A 991 44.12 -63.38 -42.36
CA PHE A 991 42.90 -63.89 -41.74
C PHE A 991 43.10 -63.99 -40.22
N THR A 992 42.43 -63.12 -39.47
CA THR A 992 42.71 -62.87 -38.05
C THR A 992 41.79 -63.61 -37.07
N GLY A 993 41.05 -64.63 -37.51
CA GLY A 993 40.21 -65.50 -36.65
C GLY A 993 38.72 -65.13 -36.62
N GLY A 994 37.91 -65.90 -35.87
CA GLY A 994 36.46 -65.72 -35.77
C GLY A 994 35.71 -66.09 -37.06
N SER A 995 34.79 -65.24 -37.52
CA SER A 995 34.01 -65.45 -38.76
C SER A 995 34.88 -65.55 -40.01
N SER A 996 36.10 -65.01 -40.00
CA SER A 996 37.10 -65.21 -41.06
C SER A 996 37.58 -66.66 -41.17
N GLY A 997 37.27 -67.52 -40.20
CA GLY A 997 37.48 -68.96 -40.30
C GLY A 997 36.61 -69.62 -41.36
N ILE A 998 35.44 -69.05 -41.70
CA ILE A 998 34.41 -69.68 -42.54
C ILE A 998 34.92 -69.86 -43.98
N PRO A 999 34.98 -71.09 -44.50
CA PRO A 999 35.39 -71.42 -45.87
C PRO A 999 34.68 -70.63 -46.94
N ALA A 1000 33.34 -70.49 -46.92
CA ALA A 1000 32.68 -69.66 -47.92
C ALA A 1000 33.14 -68.20 -47.87
N LEU A 1001 33.42 -67.64 -46.69
CA LEU A 1001 33.98 -66.30 -46.58
C LEU A 1001 35.44 -66.23 -47.09
N ARG A 1002 36.28 -67.21 -46.75
CA ARG A 1002 37.67 -67.27 -47.21
C ARG A 1002 37.79 -67.48 -48.71
N ASN A 1003 37.04 -68.42 -49.26
CA ASN A 1003 37.01 -68.71 -50.69
C ASN A 1003 36.52 -67.50 -51.46
N SER A 1004 35.49 -66.83 -50.92
CA SER A 1004 34.99 -65.57 -51.46
C SER A 1004 36.08 -64.49 -51.50
N VAL A 1005 36.82 -64.27 -50.41
CA VAL A 1005 37.93 -63.29 -50.36
C VAL A 1005 39.13 -63.71 -51.25
N SER A 1006 39.45 -65.01 -51.28
CA SER A 1006 40.54 -65.58 -52.09
C SER A 1006 40.29 -65.42 -53.59
N ALA A 1007 39.05 -65.67 -54.02
CA ALA A 1007 38.64 -65.50 -55.41
C ALA A 1007 38.73 -64.02 -55.85
N MET A 1008 38.49 -63.10 -54.91
CA MET A 1008 38.59 -61.66 -55.18
C MET A 1008 40.03 -61.15 -55.25
N LEU A 1009 40.96 -61.74 -54.50
CA LEU A 1009 42.34 -61.29 -54.38
C LEU A 1009 43.34 -62.39 -54.76
N PRO A 1010 43.32 -62.87 -56.01
CA PRO A 1010 44.01 -64.10 -56.40
C PRO A 1010 45.54 -64.03 -56.27
N ASN A 1011 46.13 -62.84 -56.33
CA ASN A 1011 47.59 -62.64 -56.25
C ASN A 1011 48.09 -62.41 -54.81
N ALA A 1012 47.18 -62.26 -53.85
CA ALA A 1012 47.54 -61.96 -52.47
C ALA A 1012 47.96 -63.23 -51.74
N ARG A 1013 49.12 -63.19 -51.08
CA ARG A 1013 49.53 -64.26 -50.19
C ARG A 1013 48.61 -64.31 -48.96
N HIS A 1014 47.99 -65.45 -48.68
CA HIS A 1014 47.19 -65.59 -47.46
C HIS A 1014 48.09 -65.92 -46.27
N VAL A 1015 47.93 -65.17 -45.19
CA VAL A 1015 48.67 -65.38 -43.94
C VAL A 1015 47.67 -65.64 -42.81
N GLU A 1016 47.87 -66.77 -42.15
CA GLU A 1016 47.08 -67.20 -41.01
C GLU A 1016 47.84 -66.95 -39.72
N GLY A 1017 47.18 -66.39 -38.71
CA GLY A 1017 47.75 -66.21 -37.38
C GLY A 1017 46.66 -66.17 -36.32
N ASN A 1018 47.02 -66.42 -35.06
CA ASN A 1018 46.08 -66.19 -33.96
C ASN A 1018 45.72 -64.69 -33.87
N ILE A 1019 44.56 -64.38 -33.27
CA ILE A 1019 43.92 -63.04 -33.23
C ILE A 1019 44.90 -61.93 -32.76
N PHE A 1020 45.89 -62.27 -31.93
CA PHE A 1020 46.89 -61.32 -31.39
C PHE A 1020 48.20 -61.26 -32.18
N GLY A 1021 48.63 -62.38 -32.79
CA GLY A 1021 49.93 -62.51 -33.44
C GLY A 1021 49.98 -61.93 -34.84
N SER A 1022 48.86 -61.91 -35.56
CA SER A 1022 48.77 -61.37 -36.93
C SER A 1022 48.74 -59.83 -36.94
N ILE A 1023 47.94 -59.21 -36.06
CA ILE A 1023 47.93 -57.75 -35.84
C ILE A 1023 49.27 -57.30 -35.25
N GLY A 1024 49.80 -58.03 -34.26
CA GLY A 1024 51.12 -57.77 -33.69
C GLY A 1024 52.27 -57.89 -34.69
N SER A 1025 52.23 -58.88 -35.60
CA SER A 1025 53.25 -59.05 -36.65
C SER A 1025 53.15 -57.99 -37.75
N GLY A 1026 51.95 -57.58 -38.13
CA GLY A 1026 51.74 -56.47 -39.08
C GLY A 1026 52.27 -55.14 -38.54
N LEU A 1027 51.94 -54.82 -37.28
CA LEU A 1027 52.48 -53.66 -36.57
C LEU A 1027 54.00 -53.77 -36.34
N ALA A 1028 54.52 -54.97 -36.08
CA ALA A 1028 55.96 -55.20 -35.91
C ALA A 1028 56.75 -55.08 -37.22
N ILE A 1029 56.18 -55.49 -38.37
CA ILE A 1029 56.81 -55.29 -39.68
C ILE A 1029 56.86 -53.80 -40.02
N GLU A 1030 55.81 -53.04 -39.74
CA GLU A 1030 55.79 -51.59 -39.96
C GLU A 1030 56.73 -50.86 -38.96
N ALA A 1031 56.77 -51.29 -37.71
CA ALA A 1031 57.71 -50.77 -36.71
C ALA A 1031 59.17 -51.07 -37.09
N LYS A 1032 59.47 -52.29 -37.58
CA LYS A 1032 60.79 -52.66 -38.11
C LYS A 1032 61.18 -51.82 -39.31
N LYS A 1033 60.25 -51.58 -40.26
CA LYS A 1033 60.50 -50.69 -41.41
C LYS A 1033 60.80 -49.23 -40.99
N ARG A 1034 60.17 -48.73 -39.93
CA ARG A 1034 60.33 -47.33 -39.49
C ARG A 1034 61.46 -47.09 -38.50
N TYR A 1035 61.86 -48.10 -37.73
CA TYR A 1035 62.78 -47.90 -36.59
C TYR A 1035 63.97 -48.87 -36.53
N GLY A 1036 64.10 -49.82 -37.47
CA GLY A 1036 65.20 -50.80 -37.56
C GLY A 1036 64.78 -52.23 -37.22
#